data_AF-A0A970CB78-F1
#
_entry.id   AF-A0A970CB78-F1
#
_cell.length_a   1.000
_cell.length_b   1.000
_cell.length_c   1.000
_cell.angle_alpha   90.00
_cell.angle_beta   90.00
_cell.angle_gamma   90.00
#
_symmetry.space_group_name_H-M   'P 1'
#
loop_
_entity.id
_entity.type
_entity.pdbx_description
1 polymer ?
#
loop_
_entity_poly.entity_id
_entity_poly.type
_entity_poly.pdbx_seq_one_letter_code
_entity_poly.pdbx_strand_id
1 'polypeptide(L)'
;MDEALAGFCDHIRVQIHLDGSVTVDDNGRGIPVDIHEKENIPAVEVVMTILHAGGKFDDSSYKVSGGLHGVGVSVVNALSEFLQVEIRRDGKVYYQRYERGQPKTPLMVKGETQKRGTRVTFKPDSLIFTDTEISFDILAQRLRELAFLNRGVRIDLIDDRIPRERSFCYEGGLLSFVQYLNKNREVLHPEVIFIAGERQGVSMEIALQYNDTYNEKIFTFANNINTKEGGAHLVGFKAGLTRSIKQYAVQNKIPKSDVDKLTGDDTREGITAIVSVKLSQPQFEGQTKTKLGNSDVKGLVENLVYEKLSVFFEENPKTIKAVLEKVLEAARAREAARKAKELTRRKGILSDHSLPGKLADCQERDPAKSEVFIVEGDSAGGSAKQGRDRKFQAILPLRGKILNVEKSRFDKMLENQEIRTMIAALGTGIGKDEYNPDRLRYHKTIIMTDADVDGAHIRTLLLTFFFRMMPELIERGHLFIAQPPLYRVAIGKQERYLKDDEGMNAFLLNRAVEKKQILLCGSERPVSSEHLIQLLKTFTRYEEWLERQRVKGMPRRLLELLIKAFSTHGLIVMDPVNTASILRQELEKGGYEVLSMEPETEERGYDMEVWLPANGHTRVSVTFDFLHSMEFKKLLELYDHLALLHTPPYIVRDGANESTFEDPKTFFQYLMDEARKGLTIQRYKGLGEMNPDQLWETTMNPEKRTLLQVRIEDQYLADELFTTLMGDKVEPRRDFIQFNALDFRELDI
;
A
#
# COMPACT_ATOMS: atom_id res chain seq x y z
N MET A 1 -0.17 20.96 8.48
CA MET A 1 -1.02 21.41 7.36
C MET A 1 -1.93 22.59 7.70
N ASP A 2 -2.79 22.54 8.73
CA ASP A 2 -3.63 23.70 9.08
C ASP A 2 -2.79 24.98 9.37
N GLU A 3 -1.65 24.84 10.04
CA GLU A 3 -0.68 25.95 10.22
C GLU A 3 -0.11 26.49 8.90
N ALA A 4 0.03 25.62 7.89
CA ALA A 4 0.52 26.00 6.57
C ALA A 4 -0.57 26.73 5.77
N LEU A 5 -1.84 26.29 5.88
CA LEU A 5 -2.99 26.99 5.32
C LEU A 5 -3.18 28.40 5.92
N ALA A 6 -2.83 28.57 7.19
CA ALA A 6 -2.80 29.88 7.85
C ALA A 6 -1.57 30.73 7.46
N GLY A 7 -0.62 30.20 6.69
CA GLY A 7 0.56 30.90 6.20
C GLY A 7 1.75 30.96 7.17
N PHE A 8 1.76 30.17 8.24
CA PHE A 8 2.82 30.21 9.26
C PHE A 8 3.84 29.08 9.16
N CYS A 9 3.52 28.02 8.40
CA CYS A 9 4.36 26.83 8.24
C CYS A 9 4.65 26.60 6.76
N ASP A 10 5.92 26.38 6.42
CA ASP A 10 6.38 26.08 5.06
C ASP A 10 7.17 24.75 4.99
N HIS A 11 7.51 24.14 6.13
CA HIS A 11 8.25 22.89 6.18
C HIS A 11 7.66 21.92 7.22
N ILE A 12 7.39 20.70 6.77
CA ILE A 12 6.94 19.58 7.61
C ILE A 12 7.86 18.39 7.34
N ARG A 13 8.31 17.73 8.40
CA ARG A 13 9.08 16.49 8.34
C ARG A 13 8.33 15.38 9.05
N VAL A 14 8.14 14.27 8.36
CA VAL A 14 7.55 13.03 8.89
C VAL A 14 8.63 11.95 8.88
N GLN A 15 8.83 11.30 10.03
CA GLN A 15 9.85 10.28 10.19
C GLN A 15 9.25 9.03 10.83
N ILE A 16 9.43 7.88 10.19
CA ILE A 16 9.07 6.57 10.72
C ILE A 16 10.32 5.96 11.34
N HIS A 17 10.27 5.70 12.64
CA HIS A 17 11.39 5.16 13.41
C HIS A 17 11.38 3.62 13.38
N LEU A 18 12.53 3.02 13.70
CA LEU A 18 12.66 1.56 13.80
C LEU A 18 11.74 0.90 14.82
N ASP A 19 11.47 1.58 15.93
CA ASP A 19 10.64 1.08 17.02
C ASP A 19 9.13 1.12 16.69
N GLY A 20 8.77 1.48 15.46
CA GLY A 20 7.40 1.65 14.99
C GLY A 20 6.77 2.99 15.38
N SER A 21 7.52 3.89 16.04
CA SER A 21 7.03 5.24 16.35
C SER A 21 7.11 6.17 15.14
N VAL A 22 6.28 7.22 15.12
CA VAL A 22 6.29 8.26 14.08
C VAL A 22 6.49 9.61 14.72
N THR A 23 7.36 10.41 14.10
CA THR A 23 7.56 11.81 14.43
C THR A 23 7.06 12.70 13.33
N VAL A 24 6.28 13.73 13.70
CA VAL A 24 5.87 14.83 12.83
C VAL A 24 6.43 16.12 13.40
N ASP A 25 7.29 16.81 12.64
CA ASP A 25 7.94 18.07 13.01
C ASP A 25 7.51 19.16 12.03
N ASP A 26 7.02 20.28 12.54
CA ASP A 26 6.61 21.45 11.76
C ASP A 26 7.34 22.71 12.23
N ASN A 27 7.38 23.74 11.37
CA ASN A 27 7.94 25.05 11.67
C ASN A 27 6.88 26.17 11.79
N GLY A 28 5.65 25.81 12.18
CA GLY A 28 4.54 26.72 12.41
C GLY A 28 4.70 27.56 13.69
N ARG A 29 3.58 28.08 14.22
CA ARG A 29 3.59 28.94 15.42
C ARG A 29 3.90 28.19 16.72
N GLY A 30 3.73 26.87 16.74
CA GLY A 30 3.81 26.06 17.96
C GLY A 30 2.48 26.06 18.75
N ILE A 31 2.10 24.89 19.29
CA ILE A 31 0.92 24.75 20.16
C ILE A 31 1.04 25.72 21.35
N PRO A 32 -0.04 26.43 21.75
CA PRO A 32 0.00 27.30 22.93
C PRO A 32 0.41 26.56 24.21
N VAL A 33 1.30 27.18 24.99
CA VAL A 33 1.85 26.63 26.25
C VAL A 33 1.34 27.34 27.50
N ASP A 34 0.65 28.47 27.32
CA ASP A 34 0.07 29.25 28.40
C ASP A 34 -0.99 28.45 29.16
N ILE A 35 -1.18 28.80 30.43
CA ILE A 35 -2.22 28.19 31.27
C ILE A 35 -3.59 28.57 30.70
N HIS A 36 -4.43 27.57 30.45
CA HIS A 36 -5.77 27.79 29.94
C HIS A 36 -6.69 28.36 31.03
N GLU A 37 -7.31 29.52 30.78
CA GLU A 37 -8.07 30.29 31.80
C GLU A 37 -9.17 29.50 32.52
N LYS A 38 -9.82 28.54 31.84
CA LYS A 38 -10.90 27.72 32.42
C LYS A 38 -10.42 26.45 33.12
N GLU A 39 -9.38 25.82 32.57
CA GLU A 39 -8.95 24.48 33.00
C GLU A 39 -7.77 24.53 33.98
N ASN A 40 -7.11 25.69 34.11
CA ASN A 40 -5.95 25.93 34.99
C ASN A 40 -4.76 24.97 34.77
N ILE A 41 -4.70 24.32 33.60
CA ILE A 41 -3.59 23.49 33.13
C ILE A 41 -3.06 24.05 31.79
N PRO A 42 -1.82 23.72 31.38
CA PRO A 42 -1.25 24.22 30.12
C PRO A 42 -2.13 23.88 28.92
N ALA A 43 -2.28 24.82 27.97
CA ALA A 43 -3.15 24.64 26.81
C ALA A 43 -2.77 23.42 25.94
N VAL A 44 -1.48 23.05 25.87
CA VAL A 44 -1.04 21.80 25.23
C VAL A 44 -1.65 20.57 25.91
N GLU A 45 -1.72 20.56 27.24
CA GLU A 45 -2.28 19.44 28.01
C GLU A 45 -3.78 19.34 27.81
N VAL A 46 -4.48 20.48 27.79
CA VAL A 46 -5.91 20.55 27.44
C VAL A 46 -6.17 19.92 26.07
N VAL A 47 -5.43 20.32 25.04
CA VAL A 47 -5.62 19.84 23.67
C VAL A 47 -5.28 18.34 23.53
N MET A 48 -4.34 17.83 24.33
CA MET A 48 -3.91 16.42 24.29
C MET A 48 -4.82 15.48 25.09
N THR A 49 -5.56 15.98 26.08
CA THR A 49 -6.31 15.14 27.05
C THR A 49 -7.83 15.35 27.00
N ILE A 50 -8.31 16.53 26.59
CA ILE A 50 -9.74 16.87 26.60
C ILE A 50 -10.30 16.83 25.18
N LEU A 51 -11.40 16.08 25.01
CA LEU A 51 -12.13 16.02 23.74
C LEU A 51 -12.81 17.36 23.45
N HIS A 52 -12.87 17.74 22.18
CA HIS A 52 -13.45 19.01 21.72
C HIS A 52 -12.74 20.25 22.25
N ALA A 53 -11.44 20.13 22.57
CA ALA A 53 -10.63 21.24 23.01
C ALA A 53 -9.67 21.71 21.90
N GLY A 54 -9.62 23.02 21.64
CA GLY A 54 -8.67 23.63 20.70
C GLY A 54 -9.17 24.93 20.06
N GLY A 55 -8.26 25.75 19.54
CA GLY A 55 -8.58 27.05 18.92
C GLY A 55 -9.22 26.99 17.53
N LYS A 56 -9.77 25.85 17.11
CA LYS A 56 -10.35 25.64 15.77
C LYS A 56 -11.86 25.89 15.71
N PHE A 57 -12.47 26.30 16.82
CA PHE A 57 -13.90 26.61 16.90
C PHE A 57 -14.23 28.08 16.64
N ASP A 58 -13.22 28.96 16.69
CA ASP A 58 -13.37 30.39 16.45
C ASP A 58 -12.59 30.82 15.19
N ASP A 59 -13.22 31.63 14.33
CA ASP A 59 -12.64 32.16 13.08
C ASP A 59 -11.40 33.07 13.30
N SER A 60 -11.09 33.40 14.56
CA SER A 60 -9.99 34.29 14.95
C SER A 60 -8.60 33.68 14.74
N SER A 61 -8.46 32.36 14.93
CA SER A 61 -7.16 31.67 14.89
C SER A 61 -6.88 30.95 13.57
N TYR A 62 -7.94 30.43 12.93
CA TYR A 62 -7.88 29.77 11.62
C TYR A 62 -9.11 30.14 10.77
N LYS A 63 -8.90 30.97 9.75
CA LYS A 63 -9.97 31.40 8.82
C LYS A 63 -10.51 30.26 7.93
N VAL A 64 -9.68 29.25 7.68
CA VAL A 64 -9.99 28.03 6.93
C VAL A 64 -9.23 26.87 7.57
N SER A 65 -9.92 25.83 8.03
CA SER A 65 -9.29 24.63 8.59
C SER A 65 -10.03 23.36 8.17
N GLY A 66 -9.30 22.24 8.04
CA GLY A 66 -9.95 20.93 7.81
C GLY A 66 -10.48 20.28 9.10
N GLY A 67 -9.89 20.64 10.24
CA GLY A 67 -10.14 20.01 11.54
C GLY A 67 -11.16 20.75 12.42
N LEU A 68 -12.45 20.59 12.17
CA LEU A 68 -13.50 21.31 12.92
C LEU A 68 -13.90 20.74 14.29
N HIS A 69 -13.45 19.55 14.67
CA HIS A 69 -14.08 18.82 15.79
C HIS A 69 -13.27 18.85 17.09
N GLY A 70 -11.99 19.22 17.04
CA GLY A 70 -11.13 19.31 18.24
C GLY A 70 -10.87 17.98 18.97
N VAL A 71 -10.95 16.85 18.26
CA VAL A 71 -10.81 15.49 18.85
C VAL A 71 -9.61 14.72 18.28
N GLY A 72 -9.02 15.19 17.18
CA GLY A 72 -8.03 14.40 16.42
C GLY A 72 -6.79 14.01 17.25
N VAL A 73 -6.10 15.00 17.82
CA VAL A 73 -4.83 14.76 18.52
C VAL A 73 -5.01 14.07 19.87
N SER A 74 -6.11 14.32 20.58
CA SER A 74 -6.45 13.62 21.82
C SER A 74 -6.72 12.13 21.57
N VAL A 75 -7.34 11.76 20.44
CA VAL A 75 -7.50 10.35 20.05
C VAL A 75 -6.15 9.72 19.71
N VAL A 76 -5.26 10.42 19.00
CA VAL A 76 -3.89 9.91 18.76
C VAL A 76 -3.17 9.65 20.09
N ASN A 77 -3.27 10.58 21.05
CA ASN A 77 -2.68 10.42 22.38
C ASN A 77 -3.26 9.21 23.13
N ALA A 78 -4.59 9.04 23.12
CA ALA A 78 -5.27 7.94 23.80
C ALA A 78 -4.95 6.56 23.18
N LEU A 79 -4.74 6.49 21.86
CA LEU A 79 -4.46 5.25 21.13
C LEU A 79 -2.96 4.94 20.97
N SER A 80 -2.11 5.68 21.67
CA SER A 80 -0.66 5.49 21.62
C SER A 80 -0.13 4.88 22.93
N GLU A 81 0.84 3.97 22.80
CA GLU A 81 1.63 3.46 23.92
C GLU A 81 2.29 4.63 24.67
N PHE A 82 2.93 5.52 23.91
CA PHE A 82 3.42 6.80 24.38
C PHE A 82 3.26 7.90 23.33
N LEU A 83 3.15 9.15 23.79
CA LEU A 83 3.22 10.35 22.98
C LEU A 83 4.13 11.37 23.65
N GLN A 84 5.00 11.99 22.88
CA GLN A 84 5.90 13.06 23.32
C GLN A 84 5.65 14.29 22.46
N VAL A 85 5.54 15.44 23.11
CA VAL A 85 5.39 16.73 22.41
C VAL A 85 6.52 17.66 22.82
N GLU A 86 7.18 18.24 21.81
CA GLU A 86 8.19 19.28 21.94
C GLU A 86 7.70 20.53 21.21
N ILE A 87 7.56 21.64 21.95
CA ILE A 87 7.04 22.90 21.42
C ILE A 87 8.16 23.93 21.45
N ARG A 88 8.43 24.57 20.31
CA ARG A 88 9.41 25.64 20.16
C ARG A 88 8.65 26.94 20.01
N ARG A 89 8.59 27.73 21.09
CA ARG A 89 7.80 28.98 21.15
C ARG A 89 8.41 29.92 22.19
N ASP A 90 8.31 31.22 21.95
CA ASP A 90 8.78 32.28 22.86
C ASP A 90 10.24 32.10 23.34
N GLY A 91 11.11 31.69 22.42
CA GLY A 91 12.55 31.49 22.70
C GLY A 91 12.90 30.21 23.47
N LYS A 92 11.91 29.35 23.78
CA LYS A 92 12.08 28.18 24.65
C LYS A 92 11.63 26.88 23.97
N VAL A 93 12.20 25.77 24.41
CA VAL A 93 11.78 24.41 24.07
C VAL A 93 11.01 23.83 25.25
N TYR A 94 9.71 23.66 25.09
CA TYR A 94 8.85 22.99 26.06
C TYR A 94 8.71 21.52 25.71
N TYR A 95 8.62 20.65 26.72
CA TYR A 95 8.48 19.22 26.57
C TYR A 95 7.42 18.66 27.52
N GLN A 96 6.61 17.74 27.01
CA GLN A 96 5.70 16.94 27.80
C GLN A 96 5.57 15.53 27.23
N ARG A 97 5.47 14.53 28.11
CA ARG A 97 5.26 13.12 27.78
C ARG A 97 3.94 12.59 28.33
N TYR A 98 3.28 11.78 27.52
CA TYR A 98 2.04 11.08 27.79
C TYR A 98 2.22 9.58 27.55
N GLU A 99 1.46 8.76 28.26
CA GLU A 99 1.35 7.31 28.01
C GLU A 99 -0.11 6.92 28.10
N ARG A 100 -0.65 6.30 27.03
CA ARG A 100 -2.06 5.90 26.92
C ARG A 100 -3.03 7.04 27.30
N GLY A 101 -2.78 8.23 26.76
CA GLY A 101 -3.59 9.43 27.01
C GLY A 101 -3.35 10.16 28.33
N GLN A 102 -2.55 9.61 29.26
CA GLN A 102 -2.32 10.23 30.56
C GLN A 102 -0.99 11.00 30.60
N PRO A 103 -0.95 12.24 31.11
CA PRO A 103 0.29 12.99 31.28
C PRO A 103 1.20 12.31 32.32
N LYS A 104 2.45 12.04 31.94
CA LYS A 104 3.47 11.43 32.81
C LYS A 104 4.45 12.44 33.40
N THR A 105 4.56 13.59 32.76
CA THR A 105 5.43 14.68 33.17
C THR A 105 4.63 15.99 33.12
N PRO A 106 4.92 16.96 34.01
CA PRO A 106 4.43 18.32 33.82
C PRO A 106 5.10 18.94 32.57
N LEU A 107 4.57 20.05 32.08
CA LEU A 107 5.21 20.80 30.99
C LEU A 107 6.55 21.39 31.48
N MET A 108 7.66 20.88 30.94
CA MET A 108 9.02 21.28 31.35
C MET A 108 9.69 22.11 30.26
N VAL A 109 10.58 23.02 30.64
CA VAL A 109 11.47 23.72 29.70
C VAL A 109 12.78 22.93 29.57
N LYS A 110 13.05 22.38 28.39
CA LYS A 110 14.28 21.61 28.08
C LYS A 110 15.48 22.49 27.71
N GLY A 111 15.24 23.71 27.24
CA GLY A 111 16.31 24.62 26.81
C GLY A 111 15.79 25.84 26.06
N GLU A 112 16.71 26.61 25.49
CA GLU A 112 16.43 27.79 24.68
C GLU A 112 16.55 27.47 23.18
N THR A 113 15.79 28.19 22.35
CA THR A 113 15.84 28.04 20.90
C THR A 113 15.44 29.32 20.18
N GLN A 114 16.00 29.54 18.98
CA GLN A 114 15.56 30.59 18.07
C GLN A 114 14.56 30.06 17.01
N LYS A 115 14.30 28.75 17.01
CA LYS A 115 13.36 28.11 16.09
C LYS A 115 11.94 28.18 16.64
N ARG A 116 10.95 28.01 15.76
CA ARG A 116 9.54 27.87 16.10
C ARG A 116 8.97 26.55 15.60
N GLY A 117 7.83 26.13 16.14
CA GLY A 117 7.04 25.00 15.65
C GLY A 117 6.81 23.90 16.69
N THR A 118 6.29 22.77 16.23
CA THR A 118 5.94 21.64 17.10
C THR A 118 6.53 20.35 16.55
N ARG A 119 7.07 19.51 17.44
CA ARG A 119 7.44 18.13 17.16
C ARG A 119 6.58 17.21 18.02
N VAL A 120 5.86 16.29 17.37
CA VAL A 120 5.05 15.27 18.04
C VAL A 120 5.59 13.90 17.64
N THR A 121 5.99 13.11 18.63
CA THR A 121 6.43 11.72 18.44
C THR A 121 5.46 10.81 19.15
N PHE A 122 4.89 9.82 18.48
CA PHE A 122 3.96 8.87 19.09
C PHE A 122 4.20 7.46 18.58
N LYS A 123 3.87 6.47 19.41
CA LYS A 123 3.93 5.05 19.05
C LYS A 123 2.55 4.41 19.21
N PRO A 124 1.96 3.82 18.17
CA PRO A 124 0.66 3.15 18.28
C PRO A 124 0.66 2.03 19.34
N ASP A 125 -0.43 1.90 20.11
CA ASP A 125 -0.52 0.87 21.16
C ASP A 125 -0.85 -0.51 20.56
N SER A 126 0.06 -1.47 20.75
CA SER A 126 -0.09 -2.86 20.29
C SER A 126 -1.15 -3.65 21.05
N LEU A 127 -1.66 -3.14 22.18
CA LEU A 127 -2.83 -3.73 22.85
C LEU A 127 -4.15 -3.37 22.16
N ILE A 128 -4.17 -2.29 21.37
CA ILE A 128 -5.37 -1.79 20.69
C ILE A 128 -5.33 -2.20 19.22
N PHE A 129 -4.21 -2.00 18.55
CA PHE A 129 -4.04 -2.32 17.13
C PHE A 129 -3.45 -3.72 16.96
N THR A 130 -4.08 -4.54 16.10
CA THR A 130 -3.58 -5.87 15.73
C THR A 130 -2.31 -5.80 14.87
N ASP A 131 -2.16 -4.70 14.14
CA ASP A 131 -0.99 -4.39 13.33
C ASP A 131 -0.58 -2.94 13.60
N THR A 132 0.67 -2.74 14.02
CA THR A 132 1.26 -1.43 14.32
C THR A 132 2.26 -1.01 13.25
N GLU A 133 2.43 -1.79 12.18
CA GLU A 133 3.36 -1.47 11.11
C GLU A 133 2.82 -0.34 10.23
N ILE A 134 3.60 0.74 10.13
CA ILE A 134 3.20 1.92 9.38
C ILE A 134 3.73 1.82 7.95
N SER A 135 2.84 1.83 6.97
CA SER A 135 3.21 1.78 5.56
C SER A 135 3.77 3.13 5.08
N PHE A 136 5.03 3.12 4.63
CA PHE A 136 5.66 4.29 4.02
C PHE A 136 4.97 4.71 2.72
N ASP A 137 4.54 3.76 1.90
CA ASP A 137 4.00 4.06 0.57
C ASP A 137 2.65 4.78 0.68
N ILE A 138 1.81 4.36 1.64
CA ILE A 138 0.56 5.06 1.98
C ILE A 138 0.86 6.49 2.48
N LEU A 139 1.84 6.65 3.38
CA LEU A 139 2.24 7.98 3.86
C LEU A 139 2.82 8.86 2.76
N ALA A 140 3.72 8.32 1.93
CA ALA A 140 4.42 9.03 0.86
C ALA A 140 3.42 9.65 -0.11
N GLN A 141 2.41 8.87 -0.51
CA GLN A 141 1.35 9.38 -1.36
C GLN A 141 0.50 10.43 -0.65
N ARG A 142 0.05 10.18 0.58
CA ARG A 142 -0.78 11.14 1.32
C ARG A 142 -0.07 12.49 1.50
N LEU A 143 1.23 12.45 1.80
CA LEU A 143 2.07 13.65 1.93
C LEU A 143 2.32 14.33 0.58
N ARG A 144 2.47 13.56 -0.50
CA ARG A 144 2.55 14.11 -1.87
C ARG A 144 1.27 14.85 -2.27
N GLU A 145 0.10 14.28 -2.02
CA GLU A 145 -1.19 14.94 -2.26
C GLU A 145 -1.29 16.26 -1.49
N LEU A 146 -0.89 16.25 -0.22
CA LEU A 146 -0.88 17.45 0.62
C LEU A 146 0.10 18.50 0.09
N ALA A 147 1.27 18.11 -0.41
CA ALA A 147 2.22 19.03 -1.03
C ALA A 147 1.67 19.64 -2.33
N PHE A 148 0.93 18.88 -3.14
CA PHE A 148 0.25 19.42 -4.33
C PHE A 148 -0.86 20.40 -3.98
N LEU A 149 -1.61 20.15 -2.91
CA LEU A 149 -2.71 21.03 -2.47
C LEU A 149 -2.20 22.32 -1.83
N ASN A 150 -0.96 22.35 -1.35
CA ASN A 150 -0.37 23.46 -0.61
C ASN A 150 0.92 23.92 -1.27
N ARG A 151 0.78 24.89 -2.18
CA ARG A 151 1.88 25.43 -2.98
C ARG A 151 3.03 25.91 -2.09
N GLY A 152 4.24 25.47 -2.41
CA GLY A 152 5.47 25.90 -1.73
C GLY A 152 5.70 25.28 -0.34
N VAL A 153 4.80 24.44 0.16
CA VAL A 153 5.03 23.71 1.42
C VAL A 153 5.90 22.48 1.14
N ARG A 154 7.09 22.44 1.74
CA ARG A 154 7.98 21.28 1.67
C ARG A 154 7.55 20.24 2.70
N ILE A 155 7.39 19.00 2.25
CA ILE A 155 7.11 17.85 3.10
C ILE A 155 8.16 16.77 2.87
N ASP A 156 8.94 16.45 3.90
CA ASP A 156 9.92 15.37 3.86
C ASP A 156 9.36 14.14 4.58
N LEU A 157 9.49 12.96 3.97
CA LEU A 157 9.16 11.67 4.56
C LEU A 157 10.41 10.78 4.60
N ILE A 158 10.74 10.30 5.79
CA ILE A 158 11.93 9.49 6.05
C ILE A 158 11.48 8.17 6.72
N ASP A 159 12.00 7.05 6.23
CA ASP A 159 11.84 5.74 6.88
C ASP A 159 13.20 5.26 7.39
N ASP A 160 13.35 5.14 8.71
CA ASP A 160 14.60 4.64 9.30
C ASP A 160 14.70 3.12 9.24
N ARG A 161 13.60 2.41 8.95
CA ARG A 161 13.57 0.92 8.84
C ARG A 161 14.21 0.41 7.57
N ILE A 162 14.01 1.16 6.49
CA ILE A 162 14.58 0.93 5.17
C ILE A 162 15.07 2.31 4.76
N PRO A 163 16.38 2.59 4.64
CA PRO A 163 16.89 3.94 4.41
C PRO A 163 16.41 4.49 3.06
N ARG A 164 15.23 5.09 3.07
CA ARG A 164 14.55 5.72 1.96
C ARG A 164 13.97 7.05 2.44
N GLU A 165 14.23 8.08 1.66
CA GLU A 165 13.72 9.43 1.90
C GLU A 165 12.97 9.90 0.65
N ARG A 166 11.88 10.64 0.86
CA ARG A 166 11.16 11.34 -0.20
C ARG A 166 10.83 12.76 0.24
N SER A 167 11.25 13.73 -0.53
CA SER A 167 10.88 15.13 -0.38
C SER A 167 9.83 15.52 -1.42
N PHE A 168 8.79 16.21 -0.96
CA PHE A 168 7.70 16.70 -1.80
C PHE A 168 7.62 18.22 -1.66
N CYS A 169 7.83 18.95 -2.76
CA CYS A 169 7.59 20.39 -2.82
C CYS A 169 7.13 20.72 -4.24
N TYR A 170 5.95 21.30 -4.38
CA TYR A 170 5.34 21.59 -5.68
C TYR A 170 4.84 23.03 -5.73
N GLU A 171 5.55 23.88 -6.46
CA GLU A 171 5.14 25.29 -6.63
C GLU A 171 3.90 25.43 -7.54
N GLY A 172 3.77 24.54 -8.55
CA GLY A 172 2.65 24.55 -9.49
C GLY A 172 1.30 24.07 -8.90
N GLY A 173 1.30 23.56 -7.66
CA GLY A 173 0.09 23.12 -6.97
C GLY A 173 -0.75 22.11 -7.75
N LEU A 174 -2.03 22.43 -7.98
CA LEU A 174 -2.96 21.55 -8.71
C LEU A 174 -2.53 21.27 -10.16
N LEU A 175 -1.81 22.20 -10.82
CA LEU A 175 -1.29 22.00 -12.17
C LEU A 175 -0.32 20.82 -12.19
N SER A 176 0.66 20.85 -11.28
CA SER A 176 1.66 19.78 -11.13
C SER A 176 1.00 18.47 -10.72
N PHE A 177 -0.11 18.53 -9.98
CA PHE A 177 -0.84 17.33 -9.59
C PHE A 177 -1.52 16.68 -10.80
N VAL A 178 -2.24 17.43 -11.64
CA VAL A 178 -2.84 16.87 -12.86
C VAL A 178 -1.77 16.33 -13.82
N GLN A 179 -0.64 17.04 -13.95
CA GLN A 179 0.51 16.55 -14.73
C GLN A 179 1.06 15.24 -14.18
N TYR A 180 1.17 15.12 -12.85
CA TYR A 180 1.58 13.89 -12.20
C TYR A 180 0.63 12.72 -12.53
N LEU A 181 -0.69 12.95 -12.41
CA LEU A 181 -1.72 11.94 -12.72
C LEU A 181 -1.72 11.51 -14.19
N ASN A 182 -1.36 12.42 -15.09
CA ASN A 182 -1.24 12.15 -16.51
C ASN A 182 0.17 11.72 -16.95
N LYS A 183 1.15 11.60 -16.04
CA LYS A 183 2.54 11.23 -16.38
C LYS A 183 2.60 9.93 -17.18
N ASN A 184 1.74 8.96 -16.85
CA ASN A 184 1.70 7.65 -17.49
C ASN A 184 0.64 7.54 -18.61
N ARG A 185 0.10 8.66 -19.10
CA ARG A 185 -0.98 8.73 -20.10
C ARG A 185 -0.61 9.62 -21.28
N GLU A 186 -1.32 9.50 -22.40
CA GLU A 186 -1.15 10.39 -23.54
C GLU A 186 -2.18 11.53 -23.46
N VAL A 187 -1.70 12.77 -23.37
CA VAL A 187 -2.57 13.94 -23.18
C VAL A 187 -3.07 14.46 -24.52
N LEU A 188 -4.34 14.87 -24.59
CA LEU A 188 -4.93 15.42 -25.83
C LEU A 188 -4.42 16.83 -26.14
N HIS A 189 -4.07 17.57 -25.09
CA HIS A 189 -3.59 18.93 -25.18
C HIS A 189 -2.49 19.15 -24.12
N PRO A 190 -1.43 19.90 -24.45
CA PRO A 190 -0.26 20.03 -23.58
C PRO A 190 -0.54 20.84 -22.32
N GLU A 191 -1.37 21.88 -22.43
CA GLU A 191 -1.64 22.81 -21.33
C GLU A 191 -2.73 22.27 -20.41
N VAL A 192 -2.47 22.26 -19.10
CA VAL A 192 -3.49 21.95 -18.10
C VAL A 192 -4.39 23.17 -17.92
N ILE A 193 -5.70 22.96 -17.99
CA ILE A 193 -6.68 24.02 -17.80
C ILE A 193 -6.79 24.29 -16.30
N PHE A 194 -6.49 25.52 -15.88
CA PHE A 194 -6.56 25.94 -14.48
C PHE A 194 -7.59 27.04 -14.29
N ILE A 195 -8.47 26.84 -13.31
CA ILE A 195 -9.56 27.74 -12.96
C ILE A 195 -9.41 28.06 -11.48
N ALA A 196 -9.35 29.35 -11.16
CA ALA A 196 -9.39 29.82 -9.78
C ALA A 196 -10.37 30.97 -9.63
N GLY A 197 -10.97 31.06 -8.44
CA GLY A 197 -11.84 32.18 -8.07
C GLY A 197 -12.34 32.08 -6.65
N GLU A 198 -12.73 33.21 -6.07
CA GLU A 198 -13.36 33.28 -4.76
C GLU A 198 -14.76 33.89 -4.91
N ARG A 199 -15.78 33.24 -4.34
CA ARG A 199 -17.16 33.73 -4.33
C ARG A 199 -17.80 33.44 -2.99
N GLN A 200 -18.45 34.45 -2.41
CA GLN A 200 -19.19 34.31 -1.14
C GLN A 200 -18.35 33.67 -0.02
N GLY A 201 -17.06 34.00 0.07
CA GLY A 201 -16.12 33.45 1.06
C GLY A 201 -15.66 32.02 0.81
N VAL A 202 -16.03 31.43 -0.34
CA VAL A 202 -15.53 30.12 -0.78
C VAL A 202 -14.48 30.33 -1.87
N SER A 203 -13.24 29.94 -1.58
CA SER A 203 -12.15 29.91 -2.55
C SER A 203 -12.15 28.57 -3.27
N MET A 204 -12.09 28.60 -4.60
CA MET A 204 -12.19 27.44 -5.47
C MET A 204 -10.99 27.41 -6.41
N GLU A 205 -10.31 26.28 -6.46
CA GLU A 205 -9.22 26.00 -7.38
C GLU A 205 -9.49 24.67 -8.09
N ILE A 206 -9.46 24.67 -9.43
CA ILE A 206 -9.77 23.51 -10.25
C ILE A 206 -8.70 23.40 -11.33
N ALA A 207 -8.12 22.20 -11.48
CA ALA A 207 -7.22 21.89 -12.58
C ALA A 207 -7.77 20.68 -13.34
N LEU A 208 -7.75 20.71 -14.67
CA LEU A 208 -8.20 19.60 -15.49
C LEU A 208 -7.44 19.48 -16.81
N GLN A 209 -7.32 18.23 -17.29
CA GLN A 209 -6.69 17.92 -18.57
C GLN A 209 -7.29 16.62 -19.13
N TYR A 210 -7.53 16.59 -20.44
CA TYR A 210 -7.99 15.40 -21.14
C TYR A 210 -6.83 14.53 -21.61
N ASN A 211 -7.04 13.23 -21.55
CA ASN A 211 -6.13 12.20 -22.05
C ASN A 211 -6.87 11.18 -22.94
N ASP A 212 -6.10 10.34 -23.61
CA ASP A 212 -6.54 9.33 -24.56
C ASP A 212 -7.37 8.20 -23.93
N THR A 213 -7.30 8.02 -22.61
CA THR A 213 -8.03 6.97 -21.89
C THR A 213 -9.55 7.14 -21.93
N TYR A 214 -10.28 6.08 -21.59
CA TYR A 214 -11.74 6.06 -21.54
C TYR A 214 -12.31 6.26 -20.13
N ASN A 215 -11.42 6.45 -19.14
CA ASN A 215 -11.80 6.49 -17.74
C ASN A 215 -11.92 7.94 -17.24
N GLU A 216 -12.99 8.21 -16.49
CA GLU A 216 -13.19 9.43 -15.72
C GLU A 216 -12.31 9.38 -14.46
N LYS A 217 -11.44 10.38 -14.25
CA LYS A 217 -10.71 10.58 -12.99
C LYS A 217 -10.94 11.98 -12.46
N ILE A 218 -11.74 12.09 -11.39
CA ILE A 218 -12.02 13.38 -10.74
C ILE A 218 -11.75 13.23 -9.25
N PHE A 219 -10.72 13.92 -8.76
CA PHE A 219 -10.43 14.01 -7.33
C PHE A 219 -11.03 15.27 -6.76
N THR A 220 -11.63 15.16 -5.58
CA THR A 220 -12.30 16.30 -4.95
C THR A 220 -11.81 16.51 -3.53
N PHE A 221 -11.59 17.77 -3.18
CA PHE A 221 -11.03 18.16 -1.90
C PHE A 221 -11.82 19.32 -1.31
N ALA A 222 -12.10 19.25 -0.01
CA ALA A 222 -12.63 20.34 0.78
C ALA A 222 -11.69 20.60 1.95
N ASN A 223 -11.10 21.79 2.05
CA ASN A 223 -10.10 22.17 3.07
C ASN A 223 -8.96 21.13 3.21
N ASN A 224 -8.38 20.70 2.09
CA ASN A 224 -7.34 19.66 1.98
C ASN A 224 -7.77 18.23 2.40
N ILE A 225 -9.05 18.01 2.64
CA ILE A 225 -9.62 16.67 2.93
C ILE A 225 -10.16 16.08 1.63
N ASN A 226 -9.76 14.85 1.31
CA ASN A 226 -10.24 14.14 0.14
C ASN A 226 -11.68 13.65 0.38
N THR A 227 -12.61 14.17 -0.40
CA THR A 227 -14.02 13.76 -0.38
C THR A 227 -14.23 12.59 -1.35
N LYS A 228 -13.95 11.36 -0.89
CA LYS A 228 -14.02 10.13 -1.69
C LYS A 228 -15.39 9.90 -2.35
N GLU A 229 -16.47 10.22 -1.65
CA GLU A 229 -17.85 10.12 -2.15
C GLU A 229 -18.30 11.38 -2.92
N GLY A 230 -17.42 12.37 -3.05
CA GLY A 230 -17.69 13.64 -3.71
C GLY A 230 -18.53 14.59 -2.85
N GLY A 231 -19.60 15.14 -3.40
CA GLY A 231 -20.45 16.12 -2.74
C GLY A 231 -20.92 17.24 -3.66
N ALA A 232 -21.41 18.32 -3.05
CA ALA A 232 -21.99 19.45 -3.77
C ALA A 232 -21.04 20.09 -4.81
N HIS A 233 -19.76 20.25 -4.44
CA HIS A 233 -18.69 20.75 -5.32
C HIS A 233 -18.45 19.85 -6.54
N LEU A 234 -18.43 18.52 -6.38
CA LEU A 234 -18.30 17.59 -7.50
C LEU A 234 -19.47 17.72 -8.47
N VAL A 235 -20.70 17.75 -7.94
CA VAL A 235 -21.91 17.87 -8.77
C VAL A 235 -21.92 19.20 -9.52
N GLY A 236 -21.53 20.29 -8.87
CA GLY A 236 -21.40 21.61 -9.49
C GLY A 236 -20.37 21.62 -10.62
N PHE A 237 -19.19 21.03 -10.40
CA PHE A 237 -18.16 20.89 -11.43
C PHE A 237 -18.66 20.09 -12.64
N LYS A 238 -19.30 18.94 -12.42
CA LYS A 238 -19.85 18.10 -13.49
C LYS A 238 -20.88 18.85 -14.33
N ALA A 239 -21.79 19.58 -13.68
CA ALA A 239 -22.81 20.37 -14.37
C ALA A 239 -22.19 21.51 -15.20
N GLY A 240 -21.24 22.26 -14.60
CA GLY A 240 -20.56 23.38 -15.26
C GLY A 240 -19.76 22.95 -16.48
N LEU A 241 -19.01 21.84 -16.38
CA LEU A 241 -18.24 21.27 -17.49
C LEU A 241 -19.14 20.87 -18.66
N THR A 242 -20.18 20.06 -18.40
CA THR A 242 -21.10 19.60 -19.43
C THR A 242 -21.81 20.76 -20.12
N ARG A 243 -22.23 21.77 -19.35
CA ARG A 243 -22.87 22.98 -19.89
C ARG A 243 -21.93 23.78 -20.79
N SER A 244 -20.66 23.96 -20.38
CA SER A 244 -19.66 24.71 -21.14
C SER A 244 -19.40 24.07 -22.51
N ILE A 245 -19.18 22.76 -22.53
CA ILE A 245 -18.88 22.02 -23.76
C ILE A 245 -20.09 22.02 -24.70
N LYS A 246 -21.31 21.79 -24.18
CA LYS A 246 -22.54 21.83 -24.98
C LYS A 246 -22.77 23.20 -25.61
N GLN A 247 -22.61 24.28 -24.84
CA GLN A 247 -22.83 25.63 -25.33
C GLN A 247 -21.84 25.97 -26.46
N TYR A 248 -20.56 25.63 -26.28
CA TYR A 248 -19.54 25.85 -27.29
C TYR A 248 -19.78 25.02 -28.56
N ALA A 249 -20.27 23.78 -28.43
CA ALA A 249 -20.66 22.93 -29.55
C ALA A 249 -21.79 23.55 -30.40
N VAL A 250 -22.81 24.13 -29.76
CA VAL A 250 -23.90 24.84 -30.45
C VAL A 250 -23.38 26.07 -31.21
N GLN A 251 -22.51 26.87 -30.58
CA GLN A 251 -21.94 28.08 -31.18
C GLN A 251 -21.07 27.76 -32.42
N ASN A 252 -20.35 26.63 -32.41
CA ASN A 252 -19.51 26.18 -33.52
C ASN A 252 -20.27 25.35 -34.58
N LYS A 253 -21.60 25.47 -34.63
CA LYS A 253 -22.47 24.87 -35.67
C LYS A 253 -22.37 23.35 -35.77
N ILE A 254 -22.03 22.67 -34.68
CA ILE A 254 -22.14 21.20 -34.62
C ILE A 254 -23.64 20.84 -34.74
N PRO A 255 -24.02 19.81 -35.54
CA PRO A 255 -25.42 19.48 -35.74
C PRO A 255 -26.17 19.30 -34.43
N LYS A 256 -27.31 19.98 -34.29
CA LYS A 256 -28.12 19.94 -33.05
C LYS A 256 -28.51 18.51 -32.65
N SER A 257 -28.71 17.63 -33.63
CA SER A 257 -28.98 16.20 -33.42
C SER A 257 -27.85 15.43 -32.74
N ASP A 258 -26.60 15.90 -32.86
CA ASP A 258 -25.44 15.27 -32.21
C ASP A 258 -25.22 15.90 -30.83
N VAL A 259 -25.43 17.22 -30.69
CA VAL A 259 -25.33 17.93 -29.41
C VAL A 259 -26.40 17.49 -28.42
N ASP A 260 -27.65 17.29 -28.87
CA ASP A 260 -28.75 16.86 -28.01
C ASP A 260 -28.53 15.45 -27.45
N LYS A 261 -27.73 14.62 -28.14
CA LYS A 261 -27.36 13.28 -27.68
C LYS A 261 -26.21 13.27 -26.68
N LEU A 262 -25.45 14.36 -26.56
CA LEU A 262 -24.34 14.43 -25.60
C LEU A 262 -24.87 14.34 -24.18
N THR A 263 -24.33 13.41 -23.42
CA THR A 263 -24.57 13.25 -22.00
C THR A 263 -23.41 13.81 -21.19
N GLY A 264 -23.59 13.94 -19.88
CA GLY A 264 -22.50 14.37 -19.00
C GLY A 264 -21.34 13.36 -18.97
N ASP A 265 -21.62 12.07 -19.12
CA ASP A 265 -20.59 11.04 -19.11
C ASP A 265 -19.70 11.13 -20.34
N ASP A 266 -20.29 11.39 -21.51
CA ASP A 266 -19.53 11.62 -22.75
C ASP A 266 -18.53 12.78 -22.58
N THR A 267 -18.93 13.85 -21.88
CA THR A 267 -18.06 15.01 -21.62
C THR A 267 -16.92 14.72 -20.64
N ARG A 268 -17.02 13.66 -19.83
CA ARG A 268 -16.03 13.32 -18.80
C ARG A 268 -15.13 12.16 -19.21
N GLU A 269 -15.35 11.55 -20.37
CA GLU A 269 -14.52 10.44 -20.83
C GLU A 269 -13.06 10.90 -21.02
N GLY A 270 -12.13 10.22 -20.36
CA GLY A 270 -10.70 10.55 -20.39
C GLY A 270 -10.33 11.87 -19.71
N ILE A 271 -11.20 12.44 -18.87
CA ILE A 271 -10.84 13.60 -18.07
C ILE A 271 -10.00 13.19 -16.85
N THR A 272 -8.96 13.96 -16.56
CA THR A 272 -8.30 13.96 -15.26
C THR A 272 -8.46 15.35 -14.65
N ALA A 273 -9.19 15.45 -13.55
CA ALA A 273 -9.51 16.72 -12.91
C ALA A 273 -9.34 16.67 -11.39
N ILE A 274 -9.00 17.81 -10.82
CA ILE A 274 -8.89 18.02 -9.37
C ILE A 274 -9.71 19.25 -9.03
N VAL A 275 -10.67 19.09 -8.11
CA VAL A 275 -11.56 20.14 -7.64
C VAL A 275 -11.28 20.38 -6.16
N SER A 276 -10.67 21.50 -5.82
CA SER A 276 -10.35 21.88 -4.45
C SER A 276 -11.16 23.11 -4.04
N VAL A 277 -11.93 22.97 -2.95
CA VAL A 277 -12.68 24.07 -2.35
C VAL A 277 -12.19 24.37 -0.94
N LYS A 278 -12.09 25.65 -0.62
CA LYS A 278 -11.69 26.17 0.69
C LYS A 278 -12.83 27.03 1.23
N LEU A 279 -13.39 26.63 2.37
CA LEU A 279 -14.55 27.26 3.00
C LEU A 279 -14.38 27.32 4.52
N SER A 280 -14.92 28.35 5.16
CA SER A 280 -14.78 28.53 6.61
C SER A 280 -15.58 27.49 7.41
N GLN A 281 -16.77 27.11 6.96
CA GLN A 281 -17.66 26.17 7.66
C GLN A 281 -18.07 24.98 6.78
N PRO A 282 -17.17 24.01 6.53
CA PRO A 282 -17.53 22.80 5.79
C PRO A 282 -18.45 21.89 6.62
N GLN A 283 -19.56 21.47 6.01
CA GLN A 283 -20.48 20.48 6.53
C GLN A 283 -20.25 19.16 5.79
N PHE A 284 -19.87 18.12 6.52
CA PHE A 284 -19.64 16.80 5.96
C PHE A 284 -20.74 15.82 6.39
N GLU A 285 -21.08 14.89 5.51
CA GLU A 285 -21.90 13.74 5.88
C GLU A 285 -21.03 12.73 6.65
N GLY A 286 -21.27 12.59 7.96
CA GLY A 286 -20.54 11.66 8.83
C GLY A 286 -19.13 12.09 9.24
N GLN A 287 -18.55 11.34 10.19
CA GLN A 287 -17.25 11.64 10.81
C GLN A 287 -16.05 11.39 9.88
N THR A 288 -16.17 10.47 8.95
CA THR A 288 -15.12 10.12 7.98
C THR A 288 -14.86 11.23 6.95
N LYS A 289 -15.72 12.27 6.93
CA LYS A 289 -15.62 13.46 6.05
C LYS A 289 -15.49 13.10 4.57
N THR A 290 -16.19 12.06 4.13
CA THR A 290 -16.11 11.52 2.76
C THR A 290 -16.92 12.31 1.75
N LYS A 291 -17.96 13.04 2.20
CA LYS A 291 -18.87 13.77 1.31
C LYS A 291 -19.21 15.17 1.83
N LEU A 292 -19.13 16.17 0.94
CA LEU A 292 -19.46 17.57 1.27
C LEU A 292 -20.97 17.85 1.09
N GLY A 293 -21.62 18.31 2.15
CA GLY A 293 -23.07 18.56 2.24
C GLY A 293 -23.51 20.00 1.99
N ASN A 294 -22.59 20.98 1.88
CA ASN A 294 -22.92 22.39 1.62
C ASN A 294 -23.56 22.59 0.23
N SER A 295 -24.89 22.66 0.17
CA SER A 295 -25.65 22.71 -1.09
C SER A 295 -25.44 24.00 -1.91
N ASP A 296 -25.12 25.10 -1.24
CA ASP A 296 -24.75 26.40 -1.80
C ASP A 296 -23.47 26.34 -2.66
N VAL A 297 -22.49 25.52 -2.25
CA VAL A 297 -21.22 25.34 -2.96
C VAL A 297 -21.43 24.80 -4.38
N LYS A 298 -22.47 23.99 -4.61
CA LYS A 298 -22.80 23.46 -5.95
C LYS A 298 -22.97 24.59 -6.97
N GLY A 299 -23.81 25.58 -6.65
CA GLY A 299 -24.11 26.69 -7.57
C GLY A 299 -22.91 27.60 -7.79
N LEU A 300 -22.07 27.79 -6.75
CA LEU A 300 -20.86 28.60 -6.84
C LEU A 300 -19.83 27.96 -7.79
N VAL A 301 -19.58 26.66 -7.64
CA VAL A 301 -18.64 25.91 -8.47
C VAL A 301 -19.14 25.83 -9.92
N GLU A 302 -20.43 25.50 -10.13
CA GLU A 302 -21.02 25.40 -11.47
C GLU A 302 -20.85 26.70 -12.28
N ASN A 303 -21.18 27.84 -11.66
CA ASN A 303 -21.10 29.14 -12.31
C ASN A 303 -19.66 29.56 -12.62
N LEU A 304 -18.73 29.34 -11.67
CA LEU A 304 -17.32 29.66 -11.88
C LEU A 304 -16.71 28.83 -13.01
N VAL A 305 -16.98 27.52 -13.02
CA VAL A 305 -16.50 26.61 -14.06
C VAL A 305 -17.05 27.02 -15.42
N TYR A 306 -18.35 27.30 -15.51
CA TYR A 306 -18.98 27.71 -16.76
C TYR A 306 -18.38 29.01 -17.33
N GLU A 307 -18.25 30.04 -16.49
CA GLU A 307 -17.70 31.33 -16.91
C GLU A 307 -16.25 31.19 -17.39
N LYS A 308 -15.39 30.57 -16.57
CA LYS A 308 -13.95 30.49 -16.87
C LYS A 308 -13.62 29.53 -18.01
N LEU A 309 -14.33 28.41 -18.13
CA LEU A 309 -14.16 27.51 -19.29
C LEU A 309 -14.66 28.14 -20.58
N SER A 310 -15.76 28.90 -20.56
CA SER A 310 -16.27 29.56 -21.76
C SER A 310 -15.23 30.54 -22.32
N VAL A 311 -14.64 31.37 -21.45
CA VAL A 311 -13.53 32.28 -21.83
C VAL A 311 -12.33 31.49 -22.34
N PHE A 312 -11.90 30.46 -21.60
CA PHE A 312 -10.74 29.65 -21.99
C PHE A 312 -10.90 28.97 -23.35
N PHE A 313 -12.10 28.46 -23.66
CA PHE A 313 -12.38 27.79 -24.94
C PHE A 313 -12.39 28.78 -26.11
N GLU A 314 -12.84 30.02 -25.90
CA GLU A 314 -12.75 31.08 -26.91
C GLU A 314 -11.29 31.47 -27.17
N GLU A 315 -10.46 31.56 -26.13
CA GLU A 315 -9.02 31.87 -26.25
C GLU A 315 -8.19 30.72 -26.82
N ASN A 316 -8.62 29.46 -26.64
CA ASN A 316 -7.86 28.26 -27.01
C ASN A 316 -8.61 27.30 -27.95
N PRO A 317 -8.84 27.68 -29.23
CA PRO A 317 -9.64 26.90 -30.18
C PRO A 317 -9.09 25.50 -30.46
N LYS A 318 -7.75 25.35 -30.46
CA LYS A 318 -7.08 24.06 -30.73
C LYS A 318 -7.38 23.04 -29.64
N THR A 319 -7.34 23.47 -28.38
CA THR A 319 -7.58 22.63 -27.21
C THR A 319 -9.02 22.13 -27.19
N ILE A 320 -9.99 23.03 -27.31
CA ILE A 320 -11.41 22.65 -27.29
C ILE A 320 -11.79 21.80 -28.52
N LYS A 321 -11.17 22.01 -29.69
CA LYS A 321 -11.40 21.15 -30.85
C LYS A 321 -11.02 19.70 -30.57
N ALA A 322 -9.83 19.46 -30.00
CA ALA A 322 -9.39 18.11 -29.64
C ALA A 322 -10.32 17.47 -28.58
N VAL A 323 -10.73 18.25 -27.57
CA VAL A 323 -11.68 17.78 -26.55
C VAL A 323 -13.04 17.43 -27.17
N LEU A 324 -13.59 18.29 -28.03
CA LEU A 324 -14.87 18.04 -28.70
C LEU A 324 -14.84 16.81 -29.60
N GLU A 325 -13.77 16.61 -30.36
CA GLU A 325 -13.61 15.42 -31.21
C GLU A 325 -13.69 14.14 -30.37
N LYS A 326 -12.98 14.08 -29.23
CA LYS A 326 -13.05 12.96 -28.30
C LYS A 326 -14.45 12.78 -27.71
N VAL A 327 -15.08 13.86 -27.24
CA VAL A 327 -16.43 13.81 -26.64
C VAL A 327 -17.48 13.32 -27.66
N LEU A 328 -17.37 13.75 -28.93
CA LEU A 328 -18.24 13.28 -30.00
C LEU A 328 -17.97 11.81 -30.35
N GLU A 329 -16.71 11.38 -30.35
CA GLU A 329 -16.36 9.97 -30.55
C GLU A 329 -16.94 9.09 -29.44
N ALA A 330 -16.80 9.50 -28.18
CA ALA A 330 -17.37 8.82 -27.01
C ALA A 330 -18.90 8.68 -27.15
N ALA A 331 -19.59 9.77 -27.50
CA ALA A 331 -21.04 9.76 -27.69
C ALA A 331 -21.48 8.84 -28.86
N ARG A 332 -20.73 8.83 -29.97
CA ARG A 332 -20.99 7.93 -31.10
C ARG A 332 -20.76 6.47 -30.71
N ALA A 333 -19.69 6.18 -29.97
CA ALA A 333 -19.37 4.85 -29.47
C ALA A 333 -20.45 4.35 -28.50
N ARG A 334 -20.92 5.20 -27.58
CA ARG A 334 -22.04 4.90 -26.67
C ARG A 334 -23.33 4.60 -27.44
N GLU A 335 -23.68 5.40 -28.45
CA GLU A 335 -24.85 5.14 -29.28
C GLU A 335 -24.72 3.85 -30.11
N ALA A 336 -23.51 3.55 -30.62
CA ALA A 336 -23.23 2.29 -31.31
C ALA A 336 -23.38 1.09 -30.36
N ALA A 337 -22.82 1.19 -29.15
CA ALA A 337 -22.95 0.19 -28.09
C ALA A 337 -24.42 0.01 -27.67
N ARG A 338 -25.18 1.09 -27.50
CA ARG A 338 -26.62 1.05 -27.21
C ARG A 338 -27.40 0.34 -28.33
N LYS A 339 -27.13 0.68 -29.58
CA LYS A 339 -27.75 0.01 -30.75
C LYS A 339 -27.37 -1.46 -30.84
N ALA A 340 -26.10 -1.81 -30.63
CA ALA A 340 -25.63 -3.18 -30.60
C ALA A 340 -26.33 -3.97 -29.47
N LYS A 341 -26.40 -3.40 -28.26
CA LYS A 341 -27.14 -3.96 -27.13
C LYS A 341 -28.63 -4.13 -27.47
N GLU A 342 -29.30 -3.13 -28.05
CA GLU A 342 -30.71 -3.21 -28.45
C GLU A 342 -30.97 -4.25 -29.55
N LEU A 343 -30.07 -4.38 -30.54
CA LEU A 343 -30.16 -5.42 -31.57
C LEU A 343 -30.00 -6.82 -30.98
N THR A 344 -29.10 -6.96 -30.01
CA THR A 344 -28.88 -8.22 -29.28
C THR A 344 -30.10 -8.54 -28.40
N ARG A 345 -30.68 -7.52 -27.76
CA ARG A 345 -31.90 -7.62 -26.95
C ARG A 345 -33.13 -7.94 -27.80
N ARG A 346 -33.27 -7.36 -28.99
CA ARG A 346 -34.37 -7.64 -29.94
C ARG A 346 -34.28 -9.01 -30.59
N LYS A 347 -33.08 -9.50 -30.91
CA LYS A 347 -32.88 -10.91 -31.33
C LYS A 347 -33.10 -11.90 -30.18
N GLY A 348 -32.98 -11.45 -28.93
CA GLY A 348 -33.16 -12.26 -27.71
C GLY A 348 -34.59 -12.33 -27.15
N ILE A 349 -35.61 -11.71 -27.78
CA ILE A 349 -37.00 -11.71 -27.26
C ILE A 349 -37.63 -13.14 -27.23
N LEU A 350 -36.95 -14.15 -27.78
CA LEU A 350 -37.39 -15.55 -27.76
C LEU A 350 -36.52 -16.51 -26.93
N SER A 351 -35.59 -16.02 -26.10
CA SER A 351 -34.87 -16.89 -25.17
C SER A 351 -34.59 -16.18 -23.84
N ASP A 352 -35.50 -16.41 -22.89
CA ASP A 352 -35.32 -16.26 -21.44
C ASP A 352 -33.89 -16.54 -20.96
N HIS A 353 -33.43 -15.75 -19.98
CA HIS A 353 -32.63 -16.20 -18.82
C HIS A 353 -31.59 -17.32 -18.99
N SER A 354 -30.96 -17.49 -20.17
CA SER A 354 -30.03 -18.59 -20.38
C SER A 354 -28.70 -18.19 -19.77
N LEU A 355 -28.42 -18.75 -18.60
CA LEU A 355 -27.09 -18.73 -18.02
C LEU A 355 -26.07 -19.15 -19.08
N PRO A 356 -24.86 -18.56 -19.10
CA PRO A 356 -23.86 -18.91 -20.10
C PRO A 356 -23.62 -20.42 -20.10
N GLY A 357 -23.59 -21.07 -21.27
CA GLY A 357 -23.44 -22.54 -21.35
C GLY A 357 -22.15 -23.09 -20.72
N LYS A 358 -21.15 -22.23 -20.47
CA LYS A 358 -19.92 -22.55 -19.73
C LYS A 358 -20.11 -22.58 -18.21
N LEU A 359 -21.07 -21.81 -17.68
CA LEU A 359 -21.31 -21.71 -16.25
C LEU A 359 -21.97 -23.00 -15.76
N ALA A 360 -21.27 -23.72 -14.87
CA ALA A 360 -21.90 -24.73 -14.07
C ALA A 360 -22.52 -24.04 -12.85
N ASP A 361 -23.84 -23.82 -12.84
CA ASP A 361 -24.50 -23.10 -11.74
C ASP A 361 -24.70 -23.98 -10.49
N CYS A 362 -25.04 -23.35 -9.36
CA CYS A 362 -25.46 -24.00 -8.12
C CYS A 362 -26.98 -24.08 -7.98
N GLN A 363 -27.47 -24.86 -7.01
CA GLN A 363 -28.90 -25.00 -6.72
C GLN A 363 -29.45 -23.87 -5.84
N GLU A 364 -28.61 -23.33 -4.96
CA GLU A 364 -28.94 -22.24 -4.05
C GLU A 364 -29.15 -20.93 -4.82
N ARG A 365 -30.23 -20.23 -4.46
CA ARG A 365 -30.64 -18.97 -5.09
C ARG A 365 -30.39 -17.76 -4.19
N ASP A 366 -30.18 -17.97 -2.90
CA ASP A 366 -29.79 -16.93 -1.97
C ASP A 366 -28.35 -16.47 -2.23
N PRO A 367 -28.12 -15.24 -2.72
CA PRO A 367 -26.77 -14.76 -3.05
C PRO A 367 -25.81 -14.79 -1.85
N ALA A 368 -26.31 -14.67 -0.62
CA ALA A 368 -25.49 -14.68 0.59
C ALA A 368 -24.86 -16.04 0.87
N LYS A 369 -25.50 -17.12 0.40
CA LYS A 369 -25.03 -18.50 0.58
C LYS A 369 -24.35 -19.05 -0.66
N SER A 370 -24.60 -18.46 -1.82
CA SER A 370 -24.04 -18.90 -3.09
C SER A 370 -22.65 -18.32 -3.36
N GLU A 371 -21.79 -19.13 -3.93
CA GLU A 371 -20.41 -18.81 -4.25
C GLU A 371 -20.12 -19.15 -5.71
N VAL A 372 -19.25 -18.38 -6.38
CA VAL A 372 -18.78 -18.70 -7.73
C VAL A 372 -17.26 -18.75 -7.77
N PHE A 373 -16.72 -19.83 -8.33
CA PHE A 373 -15.29 -19.97 -8.61
C PHE A 373 -15.01 -19.63 -10.07
N ILE A 374 -14.18 -18.61 -10.28
CA ILE A 374 -13.64 -18.26 -11.59
C ILE A 374 -12.31 -18.99 -11.74
N VAL A 375 -12.26 -19.96 -12.67
CA VAL A 375 -11.16 -20.92 -12.78
C VAL A 375 -10.41 -20.77 -14.10
N GLU A 376 -9.09 -20.90 -14.04
CA GLU A 376 -8.21 -20.91 -15.21
C GLU A 376 -8.34 -22.22 -16.01
N GLY A 377 -8.88 -22.12 -17.23
CA GLY A 377 -8.93 -23.24 -18.17
C GLY A 377 -10.05 -24.26 -17.92
N ASP A 378 -10.35 -25.04 -18.97
CA ASP A 378 -11.36 -26.10 -18.92
C ASP A 378 -10.90 -27.31 -18.08
N SER A 379 -9.58 -27.51 -17.94
CA SER A 379 -9.01 -28.63 -17.17
C SER A 379 -9.29 -28.47 -15.67
N ALA A 380 -8.81 -27.38 -15.07
CA ALA A 380 -9.10 -27.07 -13.67
C ALA A 380 -10.60 -26.83 -13.44
N GLY A 381 -11.31 -26.22 -14.41
CA GLY A 381 -12.76 -26.11 -14.38
C GLY A 381 -13.49 -27.46 -14.32
N GLY A 382 -12.96 -28.49 -15.00
CA GLY A 382 -13.47 -29.86 -14.97
C GLY A 382 -13.32 -30.49 -13.59
N SER A 383 -12.12 -30.44 -13.00
CA SER A 383 -11.85 -30.94 -11.64
C SER A 383 -12.69 -30.21 -10.59
N ALA A 384 -12.76 -28.88 -10.67
CA ALA A 384 -13.58 -28.07 -9.78
C ALA A 384 -15.08 -28.39 -9.90
N LYS A 385 -15.58 -28.60 -11.12
CA LYS A 385 -16.99 -29.00 -11.35
C LYS A 385 -17.32 -30.35 -10.73
N GLN A 386 -16.36 -31.28 -10.72
CA GLN A 386 -16.53 -32.61 -10.13
C GLN A 386 -16.44 -32.58 -8.60
N GLY A 387 -15.51 -31.82 -8.03
CA GLY A 387 -15.25 -31.76 -6.59
C GLY A 387 -16.14 -30.79 -5.80
N ARG A 388 -16.84 -29.85 -6.46
CA ARG A 388 -17.67 -28.85 -5.78
C ARG A 388 -18.86 -29.44 -5.03
N ASP A 389 -19.34 -28.69 -4.05
CA ASP A 389 -20.71 -28.84 -3.57
C ASP A 389 -21.69 -28.11 -4.51
N ARG A 390 -22.45 -28.91 -5.28
CA ARG A 390 -23.43 -28.41 -6.25
C ARG A 390 -24.58 -27.63 -5.61
N LYS A 391 -24.78 -27.76 -4.29
CA LYS A 391 -25.82 -27.03 -3.57
C LYS A 391 -25.56 -25.53 -3.64
N PHE A 392 -24.35 -25.06 -3.37
CA PHE A 392 -24.08 -23.62 -3.24
C PHE A 392 -22.87 -23.10 -4.03
N GLN A 393 -22.08 -23.95 -4.70
CA GLN A 393 -20.91 -23.52 -5.47
C GLN A 393 -21.13 -23.60 -6.97
N ALA A 394 -20.98 -22.47 -7.66
CA ALA A 394 -20.96 -22.34 -9.11
C ALA A 394 -19.51 -22.31 -9.65
N ILE A 395 -19.28 -22.82 -10.86
CA ILE A 395 -17.95 -22.83 -11.50
C ILE A 395 -18.05 -22.14 -12.86
N LEU A 396 -17.19 -21.14 -13.07
CA LEU A 396 -17.03 -20.41 -14.31
C LEU A 396 -15.61 -20.61 -14.86
N PRO A 397 -15.41 -21.52 -15.82
CA PRO A 397 -14.11 -21.70 -16.47
C PRO A 397 -13.85 -20.59 -17.49
N LEU A 398 -12.63 -20.05 -17.48
CA LEU A 398 -12.14 -19.06 -18.44
C LEU A 398 -11.17 -19.70 -19.43
N ARG A 399 -11.24 -19.29 -20.70
CA ARG A 399 -10.29 -19.77 -21.72
C ARG A 399 -9.28 -18.70 -22.11
N GLY A 400 -8.01 -19.04 -21.94
CA GLY A 400 -6.89 -18.16 -22.30
C GLY A 400 -6.79 -16.91 -21.43
N LYS A 401 -5.91 -15.99 -21.83
CA LYS A 401 -5.70 -14.73 -21.14
C LYS A 401 -6.86 -13.77 -21.42
N ILE A 402 -7.37 -13.14 -20.37
CA ILE A 402 -8.44 -12.14 -20.47
C ILE A 402 -7.92 -10.88 -21.18
N LEU A 403 -8.80 -10.19 -21.90
CA LEU A 403 -8.49 -8.89 -22.49
C LEU A 403 -8.12 -7.89 -21.39
N ASN A 404 -6.97 -7.23 -21.52
CA ASN A 404 -6.60 -6.14 -20.62
C ASN A 404 -7.55 -4.94 -20.80
N VAL A 405 -8.41 -4.71 -19.81
CA VAL A 405 -9.41 -3.64 -19.82
C VAL A 405 -8.84 -2.25 -19.58
N GLU A 406 -7.62 -2.14 -19.02
CA GLU A 406 -6.96 -0.84 -18.83
C GLU A 406 -6.65 -0.17 -20.18
N LYS A 407 -6.29 -0.99 -21.18
CA LYS A 407 -5.89 -0.55 -22.53
C LYS A 407 -7.03 -0.57 -23.54
N SER A 408 -8.18 -1.14 -23.19
CA SER A 408 -9.24 -1.46 -24.13
C SER A 408 -10.44 -0.54 -23.95
N ARG A 409 -11.03 -0.13 -25.07
CA ARG A 409 -12.32 0.57 -25.08
C ARG A 409 -13.45 -0.30 -24.53
N PHE A 410 -14.47 0.36 -23.98
CA PHE A 410 -15.63 -0.31 -23.39
C PHE A 410 -16.42 -1.17 -24.40
N ASP A 411 -16.55 -0.73 -25.66
CA ASP A 411 -17.20 -1.48 -26.73
C ASP A 411 -16.44 -2.76 -27.10
N LYS A 412 -15.13 -2.67 -27.32
CA LYS A 412 -14.25 -3.82 -27.58
C LYS A 412 -14.24 -4.82 -26.42
N MET A 413 -14.33 -4.31 -25.19
CA MET A 413 -14.48 -5.13 -24.00
C MET A 413 -15.81 -5.92 -24.02
N LEU A 414 -16.92 -5.29 -24.42
CA LEU A 414 -18.22 -5.96 -24.56
C LEU A 414 -18.27 -6.96 -25.72
N GLU A 415 -17.44 -6.82 -26.74
CA GLU A 415 -17.31 -7.82 -27.80
C GLU A 415 -16.63 -9.10 -27.31
N ASN A 416 -15.78 -9.00 -26.27
CA ASN A 416 -15.08 -10.16 -25.70
C ASN A 416 -16.08 -11.16 -25.08
N GLN A 417 -15.96 -12.43 -25.48
CA GLN A 417 -16.88 -13.48 -25.05
C GLN A 417 -16.69 -13.85 -23.57
N GLU A 418 -15.46 -13.91 -23.05
CA GLU A 418 -15.19 -14.28 -21.66
C GLU A 418 -15.72 -13.20 -20.70
N ILE A 419 -15.51 -11.93 -21.02
CA ILE A 419 -16.03 -10.81 -20.22
C ILE A 419 -17.56 -10.81 -20.22
N ARG A 420 -18.22 -10.98 -21.37
CA ARG A 420 -19.69 -11.10 -21.44
C ARG A 420 -20.22 -12.27 -20.61
N THR A 421 -19.55 -13.42 -20.69
CA THR A 421 -19.90 -14.62 -19.93
C THR A 421 -19.81 -14.36 -18.43
N MET A 422 -18.74 -13.69 -17.97
CA MET A 422 -18.56 -13.31 -16.57
C MET A 422 -19.62 -12.32 -16.08
N ILE A 423 -19.90 -11.27 -16.84
CA ILE A 423 -20.94 -10.28 -16.48
C ILE A 423 -22.32 -10.97 -16.40
N ALA A 424 -22.64 -11.82 -17.36
CA ALA A 424 -23.90 -12.57 -17.37
C ALA A 424 -23.98 -13.56 -16.21
N ALA A 425 -22.88 -14.21 -15.83
CA ALA A 425 -22.82 -15.09 -14.68
C ALA A 425 -23.07 -14.33 -13.36
N LEU A 426 -22.39 -13.21 -13.14
CA LEU A 426 -22.52 -12.40 -11.92
C LEU A 426 -23.88 -11.70 -11.79
N GLY A 427 -24.52 -11.36 -12.91
CA GLY A 427 -25.88 -10.80 -12.94
C GLY A 427 -25.98 -9.32 -12.58
N THR A 428 -24.85 -8.67 -12.27
CA THR A 428 -24.80 -7.24 -11.90
C THR A 428 -25.05 -6.31 -13.07
N GLY A 429 -24.90 -6.77 -14.32
CA GLY A 429 -24.79 -5.87 -15.48
C GLY A 429 -23.42 -5.19 -15.53
N ILE A 430 -23.22 -4.28 -16.48
CA ILE A 430 -21.98 -3.50 -16.61
C ILE A 430 -22.23 -2.11 -17.18
N GLY A 431 -21.42 -1.14 -16.72
CA GLY A 431 -21.53 0.26 -17.12
C GLY A 431 -22.59 1.01 -16.31
N LYS A 432 -22.47 2.34 -16.25
CA LYS A 432 -23.20 3.21 -15.32
C LYS A 432 -24.72 3.08 -15.35
N ASP A 433 -25.32 2.74 -16.50
CA ASP A 433 -26.79 2.67 -16.66
C ASP A 433 -27.41 1.31 -16.28
N GLU A 434 -26.64 0.21 -16.36
CA GLU A 434 -27.13 -1.16 -16.15
C GLU A 434 -26.53 -1.84 -14.92
N TYR A 435 -25.35 -1.38 -14.50
CA TYR A 435 -24.64 -1.96 -13.39
C TYR A 435 -25.37 -1.68 -12.08
N ASN A 436 -25.77 -2.75 -11.42
CA ASN A 436 -26.38 -2.72 -10.11
C ASN A 436 -25.71 -3.78 -9.22
N PRO A 437 -24.93 -3.38 -8.22
CA PRO A 437 -24.25 -4.32 -7.32
C PRO A 437 -25.23 -5.11 -6.44
N ASP A 438 -26.47 -4.65 -6.23
CA ASP A 438 -27.48 -5.37 -5.46
C ASP A 438 -28.07 -6.57 -6.21
N ARG A 439 -27.85 -6.65 -7.54
CA ARG A 439 -28.25 -7.79 -8.38
C ARG A 439 -27.20 -8.90 -8.43
N LEU A 440 -26.13 -8.79 -7.65
CA LEU A 440 -25.07 -9.78 -7.59
C LEU A 440 -25.63 -11.14 -7.18
N ARG A 441 -25.38 -12.16 -8.01
CA ARG A 441 -25.91 -13.52 -7.80
C ARG A 441 -25.12 -14.35 -6.78
N TYR A 442 -23.88 -13.96 -6.50
CA TYR A 442 -22.97 -14.70 -5.62
C TYR A 442 -22.21 -13.70 -4.73
N HIS A 443 -22.47 -13.68 -3.42
CA HIS A 443 -21.76 -12.79 -2.48
C HIS A 443 -20.31 -13.22 -2.21
N LYS A 444 -19.89 -14.39 -2.71
CA LYS A 444 -18.48 -14.76 -2.78
C LYS A 444 -18.09 -15.11 -4.20
N THR A 445 -17.38 -14.19 -4.83
CA THR A 445 -16.72 -14.39 -6.11
C THR A 445 -15.26 -14.74 -5.82
N ILE A 446 -14.87 -15.98 -6.09
CA ILE A 446 -13.56 -16.54 -5.73
C ILE A 446 -12.74 -16.74 -7.00
N ILE A 447 -11.61 -16.05 -7.11
CA ILE A 447 -10.62 -16.26 -8.17
C ILE A 447 -9.73 -17.44 -7.78
N MET A 448 -9.69 -18.48 -8.63
CA MET A 448 -8.90 -19.67 -8.41
C MET A 448 -8.03 -19.93 -9.66
N THR A 449 -6.78 -19.46 -9.58
CA THR A 449 -5.77 -19.56 -10.65
C THR A 449 -4.62 -20.45 -10.21
N ASP A 450 -3.82 -20.92 -11.17
CA ASP A 450 -2.63 -21.72 -10.87
C ASP A 450 -1.56 -20.89 -10.14
N ALA A 451 -0.68 -21.59 -9.42
CA ALA A 451 0.43 -21.00 -8.66
C ALA A 451 1.69 -20.84 -9.53
N ASP A 452 1.49 -20.39 -10.77
CA ASP A 452 2.54 -20.14 -11.75
C ASP A 452 2.48 -18.70 -12.31
N VAL A 453 3.38 -18.40 -13.24
CA VAL A 453 3.49 -17.07 -13.86
C VAL A 453 2.26 -16.69 -14.68
N ASP A 454 1.58 -17.66 -15.31
CA ASP A 454 0.42 -17.42 -16.14
C ASP A 454 -0.84 -17.20 -15.28
N GLY A 455 -1.01 -17.97 -14.21
CA GLY A 455 -2.05 -17.79 -13.20
C GLY A 455 -1.90 -16.46 -12.47
N ALA A 456 -0.68 -16.05 -12.12
CA ALA A 456 -0.43 -14.71 -11.56
C ALA A 456 -0.83 -13.58 -12.55
N HIS A 457 -0.58 -13.78 -13.84
CA HIS A 457 -0.98 -12.82 -14.88
C HIS A 457 -2.50 -12.77 -15.05
N ILE A 458 -3.20 -13.91 -15.13
CA ILE A 458 -4.67 -13.96 -15.21
C ILE A 458 -5.30 -13.35 -13.97
N ARG A 459 -4.78 -13.65 -12.79
CA ARG A 459 -5.20 -13.03 -11.53
C ARG A 459 -5.08 -11.50 -11.59
N THR A 460 -3.97 -10.98 -12.10
CA THR A 460 -3.77 -9.53 -12.27
C THR A 460 -4.77 -8.91 -13.24
N LEU A 461 -5.05 -9.58 -14.37
CA LEU A 461 -6.07 -9.14 -15.35
C LEU A 461 -7.49 -9.12 -14.74
N LEU A 462 -7.85 -10.14 -13.96
CA LEU A 462 -9.13 -10.21 -13.27
C LEU A 462 -9.26 -9.13 -12.20
N LEU A 463 -8.22 -8.92 -11.38
CA LEU A 463 -8.20 -7.85 -10.39
C LEU A 463 -8.34 -6.48 -11.06
N THR A 464 -7.67 -6.27 -12.20
CA THR A 464 -7.82 -5.04 -13.00
C THR A 464 -9.27 -4.89 -13.49
N PHE A 465 -9.89 -5.97 -13.99
CA PHE A 465 -11.28 -5.95 -14.43
C PHE A 465 -12.23 -5.56 -13.30
N PHE A 466 -12.16 -6.23 -12.15
CA PHE A 466 -13.04 -5.92 -11.02
C PHE A 466 -12.80 -4.51 -10.48
N PHE A 467 -11.54 -4.09 -10.35
CA PHE A 467 -11.21 -2.75 -9.87
C PHE A 467 -11.73 -1.63 -10.80
N ARG A 468 -11.66 -1.84 -12.12
CA ARG A 468 -12.10 -0.83 -13.10
C ARG A 468 -13.59 -0.82 -13.34
N MET A 469 -14.21 -2.00 -13.41
CA MET A 469 -15.59 -2.14 -13.89
C MET A 469 -16.60 -2.38 -12.77
N MET A 470 -16.17 -2.93 -11.63
CA MET A 470 -17.05 -3.33 -10.52
C MET A 470 -16.40 -3.05 -9.14
N PRO A 471 -15.93 -1.82 -8.87
CA PRO A 471 -15.21 -1.52 -7.62
C PRO A 471 -16.05 -1.81 -6.36
N GLU A 472 -17.37 -1.61 -6.42
CA GLU A 472 -18.29 -1.82 -5.30
C GLU A 472 -18.37 -3.28 -4.86
N LEU A 473 -18.09 -4.24 -5.75
CA LEU A 473 -17.97 -5.66 -5.36
C LEU A 473 -16.78 -5.89 -4.42
N ILE A 474 -15.69 -5.16 -4.64
CA ILE A 474 -14.49 -5.23 -3.80
C ILE A 474 -14.74 -4.49 -2.49
N GLU A 475 -15.36 -3.30 -2.54
CA GLU A 475 -15.68 -2.51 -1.34
C GLU A 475 -16.67 -3.23 -0.40
N ARG A 476 -17.66 -3.93 -0.97
CA ARG A 476 -18.58 -4.79 -0.20
C ARG A 476 -17.94 -6.09 0.28
N GLY A 477 -16.69 -6.35 -0.08
CA GLY A 477 -15.93 -7.52 0.36
C GLY A 477 -16.39 -8.83 -0.28
N HIS A 478 -16.93 -8.80 -1.50
CA HIS A 478 -17.43 -9.97 -2.22
C HIS A 478 -16.39 -10.67 -3.11
N LEU A 479 -15.19 -10.08 -3.29
CA LEU A 479 -14.12 -10.65 -4.10
C LEU A 479 -13.05 -11.33 -3.23
N PHE A 480 -12.74 -12.57 -3.58
CA PHE A 480 -11.79 -13.42 -2.85
C PHE A 480 -10.79 -14.08 -3.81
N ILE A 481 -9.62 -14.45 -3.29
CA ILE A 481 -8.60 -15.23 -3.99
C ILE A 481 -8.41 -16.55 -3.22
N ALA A 482 -8.51 -17.68 -3.92
CA ALA A 482 -8.25 -18.98 -3.35
C ALA A 482 -6.76 -19.17 -3.05
N GLN A 483 -6.44 -19.92 -1.98
CA GLN A 483 -5.07 -20.27 -1.60
C GLN A 483 -4.90 -21.79 -1.62
N PRO A 484 -4.70 -22.38 -2.82
CA PRO A 484 -4.42 -23.82 -2.93
C PRO A 484 -3.07 -24.16 -2.26
N PRO A 485 -2.90 -25.41 -1.78
CA PRO A 485 -1.66 -25.82 -1.15
C PRO A 485 -0.52 -25.96 -2.17
N LEU A 486 0.68 -25.53 -1.80
CA LEU A 486 1.88 -25.68 -2.63
C LEU A 486 2.45 -27.10 -2.57
N TYR A 487 2.30 -27.78 -1.43
CA TYR A 487 2.87 -29.11 -1.20
C TYR A 487 1.86 -30.13 -0.70
N ARG A 488 1.98 -31.35 -1.19
CA ARG A 488 1.43 -32.57 -0.59
C ARG A 488 2.56 -33.41 -0.03
N VAL A 489 2.44 -33.77 1.24
CA VAL A 489 3.38 -34.62 1.95
C VAL A 489 2.68 -35.88 2.38
N ALA A 490 3.15 -37.03 1.91
CA ALA A 490 2.64 -38.34 2.30
C ALA A 490 3.61 -39.08 3.22
N ILE A 491 3.08 -39.62 4.33
CA ILE A 491 3.75 -40.51 5.28
C ILE A 491 3.00 -41.85 5.30
N GLY A 492 3.45 -42.82 4.50
CA GLY A 492 2.75 -44.10 4.37
C GLY A 492 1.32 -43.90 3.85
N LYS A 493 0.31 -44.06 4.72
CA LYS A 493 -1.12 -43.86 4.38
C LYS A 493 -1.68 -42.49 4.79
N GLN A 494 -0.93 -41.68 5.55
CA GLN A 494 -1.38 -40.35 5.96
C GLN A 494 -0.88 -39.30 4.97
N GLU A 495 -1.79 -38.45 4.49
CA GLU A 495 -1.46 -37.32 3.62
C GLU A 495 -1.69 -36.00 4.37
N ARG A 496 -0.82 -35.02 4.11
CA ARG A 496 -0.94 -33.67 4.66
C ARG A 496 -0.62 -32.64 3.58
N TYR A 497 -1.35 -31.54 3.59
CA TYR A 497 -1.20 -30.44 2.63
C TYR A 497 -0.61 -29.22 3.31
N LEU A 498 0.38 -28.59 2.68
CA LEU A 498 1.09 -27.42 3.20
C LEU A 498 1.02 -26.29 2.16
N LYS A 499 0.83 -25.06 2.64
CA LYS A 499 0.49 -23.89 1.80
C LYS A 499 1.70 -23.19 1.21
N ASP A 500 2.80 -23.16 1.95
CA ASP A 500 4.00 -22.39 1.67
C ASP A 500 5.25 -23.13 2.16
N ASP A 501 6.41 -22.56 1.85
CA ASP A 501 7.72 -23.07 2.28
C ASP A 501 7.90 -22.98 3.79
N GLU A 502 7.33 -21.94 4.42
CA GLU A 502 7.36 -21.79 5.88
C GLU A 502 6.66 -22.95 6.58
N GLY A 503 5.48 -23.33 6.10
CA GLY A 503 4.73 -24.49 6.56
C GLY A 503 5.46 -25.80 6.29
N MET A 504 6.15 -25.93 5.16
CA MET A 504 7.03 -27.07 4.87
C MET A 504 8.17 -27.18 5.88
N ASN A 505 8.91 -26.11 6.11
CA ASN A 505 10.04 -26.08 7.03
C ASN A 505 9.58 -26.38 8.48
N ALA A 506 8.47 -25.78 8.92
CA ALA A 506 7.89 -26.06 10.22
C ALA A 506 7.46 -27.53 10.38
N PHE A 507 6.85 -28.11 9.34
CA PHE A 507 6.48 -29.52 9.34
C PHE A 507 7.69 -30.45 9.44
N LEU A 508 8.75 -30.19 8.65
CA LEU A 508 9.98 -30.98 8.67
C LEU A 508 10.69 -30.90 10.03
N LEU A 509 10.79 -29.71 10.63
CA LEU A 509 11.42 -29.53 11.95
C LEU A 509 10.65 -30.24 13.06
N ASN A 510 9.32 -30.14 13.08
CA ASN A 510 8.52 -30.86 14.08
C ASN A 510 8.77 -32.36 14.01
N ARG A 511 8.81 -32.93 12.80
CA ARG A 511 9.14 -34.35 12.58
C ARG A 511 10.57 -34.71 13.01
N ALA A 512 11.54 -33.82 12.80
CA ALA A 512 12.92 -34.04 13.24
C ALA A 512 13.00 -34.16 14.77
N VAL A 513 12.27 -33.30 15.50
CA VAL A 513 12.26 -33.23 16.96
C VAL A 513 11.41 -34.35 17.60
N GLU A 514 10.38 -34.85 16.91
CA GLU A 514 9.54 -35.96 17.40
C GLU A 514 10.34 -37.26 17.66
N LYS A 515 11.38 -37.51 16.87
CA LYS A 515 12.18 -38.75 16.95
C LYS A 515 13.57 -38.54 17.54
N LYS A 516 14.09 -37.32 17.52
CA LYS A 516 15.48 -37.01 17.87
C LYS A 516 15.55 -35.96 18.96
N GLN A 517 16.49 -36.13 19.87
CA GLN A 517 16.80 -35.11 20.87
C GLN A 517 17.86 -34.17 20.32
N ILE A 518 17.55 -32.89 20.30
CA ILE A 518 18.44 -31.84 19.82
C ILE A 518 18.97 -31.07 21.02
N LEU A 519 20.29 -31.10 21.19
CA LEU A 519 20.99 -30.44 22.28
C LEU A 519 21.82 -29.28 21.70
N LEU A 520 21.61 -28.09 22.23
CA LEU A 520 22.35 -26.87 21.88
C LEU A 520 23.14 -26.36 23.10
N CYS A 521 24.24 -25.65 22.85
CA CYS A 521 25.06 -24.98 23.87
C CYS A 521 25.56 -25.87 25.03
N GLY A 522 25.90 -27.14 24.77
CA GLY A 522 26.34 -28.07 25.82
C GLY A 522 25.30 -28.31 26.92
N SER A 523 24.04 -27.89 26.71
CA SER A 523 22.95 -28.17 27.64
C SER A 523 22.49 -29.63 27.47
N GLU A 524 22.17 -30.29 28.59
CA GLU A 524 21.61 -31.65 28.57
C GLU A 524 20.10 -31.67 28.28
N ARG A 525 19.46 -30.51 28.12
CA ARG A 525 18.02 -30.40 27.90
C ARG A 525 17.70 -30.30 26.40
N PRO A 526 16.82 -31.16 25.87
CA PRO A 526 16.37 -31.05 24.49
C PRO A 526 15.67 -29.72 24.22
N VAL A 527 15.97 -29.11 23.08
CA VAL A 527 15.30 -27.90 22.61
C VAL A 527 13.92 -28.26 22.05
N SER A 528 12.91 -27.44 22.35
CA SER A 528 11.55 -27.65 21.84
C SER A 528 11.46 -27.37 20.34
N SER A 529 10.49 -27.98 19.66
CA SER A 529 10.30 -27.78 18.23
C SER A 529 9.92 -26.34 17.89
N GLU A 530 9.09 -25.68 18.69
CA GLU A 530 8.73 -24.28 18.51
C GLU A 530 9.95 -23.35 18.57
N HIS A 531 10.84 -23.58 19.55
CA HIS A 531 12.06 -22.80 19.70
C HIS A 531 13.03 -23.04 18.54
N LEU A 532 13.15 -24.29 18.07
CA LEU A 532 13.97 -24.62 16.91
C LEU A 532 13.44 -24.00 15.60
N ILE A 533 12.12 -23.94 15.44
CA ILE A 533 11.48 -23.25 14.31
C ILE A 533 11.78 -21.75 14.37
N GLN A 534 11.69 -21.12 15.55
CA GLN A 534 12.06 -19.72 15.72
C GLN A 534 13.54 -19.47 15.45
N LEU A 535 14.43 -20.36 15.91
CA LEU A 535 15.87 -20.26 15.63
C LEU A 535 16.16 -20.40 14.13
N LEU A 536 15.54 -21.35 13.43
CA LEU A 536 15.71 -21.47 11.98
C LEU A 536 15.22 -20.20 11.26
N LYS A 537 14.04 -19.69 11.59
CA LYS A 537 13.51 -18.45 10.99
C LYS A 537 14.45 -17.28 11.22
N THR A 538 14.96 -17.13 12.43
CA THR A 538 15.90 -16.07 12.80
C THR A 538 17.23 -16.25 12.05
N PHE A 539 17.71 -17.49 11.93
CA PHE A 539 18.93 -17.83 11.21
C PHE A 539 18.82 -17.56 9.71
N THR A 540 17.72 -17.97 9.06
CA THR A 540 17.47 -17.68 7.64
C THR A 540 17.43 -16.17 7.38
N ARG A 541 16.74 -15.41 8.23
CA ARG A 541 16.75 -13.94 8.16
C ARG A 541 18.16 -13.39 8.33
N TYR A 542 18.91 -13.84 9.32
CA TYR A 542 20.29 -13.42 9.54
C TYR A 542 21.17 -13.66 8.31
N GLU A 543 21.09 -14.85 7.69
CA GLU A 543 21.81 -15.19 6.44
C GLU A 543 21.42 -14.28 5.27
N GLU A 544 20.13 -13.98 5.09
CA GLU A 544 19.66 -13.06 4.05
C GLU A 544 20.21 -11.65 4.26
N TRP A 545 20.20 -11.14 5.49
CA TRP A 545 20.72 -9.83 5.82
C TRP A 545 22.24 -9.76 5.63
N LEU A 546 22.99 -10.80 6.01
CA LEU A 546 24.41 -10.92 5.71
C LEU A 546 24.68 -10.88 4.20
N GLU A 547 23.91 -11.63 3.41
CA GLU A 547 24.09 -11.70 1.96
C GLU A 547 23.78 -10.36 1.28
N ARG A 548 22.79 -9.61 1.77
CA ARG A 548 22.50 -8.24 1.29
C ARG A 548 23.70 -7.31 1.52
N GLN A 549 24.34 -7.36 2.69
CA GLN A 549 25.54 -6.56 2.96
C GLN A 549 26.74 -7.02 2.12
N ARG A 550 26.84 -8.32 1.85
CA ARG A 550 27.85 -8.87 0.93
C ARG A 550 27.72 -8.31 -0.48
N VAL A 551 26.50 -8.19 -0.99
CA VAL A 551 26.23 -7.58 -2.30
C VAL A 551 26.57 -6.08 -2.30
N LYS A 552 26.40 -5.38 -1.17
CA LYS A 552 26.81 -3.97 -0.99
C LYS A 552 28.34 -3.78 -0.84
N GLY A 553 29.13 -4.85 -0.90
CA GLY A 553 30.58 -4.80 -0.88
C GLY A 553 31.25 -5.12 0.46
N MET A 554 30.48 -5.42 1.51
CA MET A 554 31.02 -5.81 2.83
C MET A 554 31.28 -7.32 2.89
N PRO A 555 32.54 -7.79 3.00
CA PRO A 555 32.82 -9.22 3.02
C PRO A 555 32.20 -9.90 4.23
N ARG A 556 31.54 -11.05 4.00
CA ARG A 556 30.81 -11.81 5.02
C ARG A 556 31.62 -12.06 6.30
N ARG A 557 32.85 -12.57 6.17
CA ARG A 557 33.72 -12.90 7.31
C ARG A 557 34.13 -11.68 8.13
N LEU A 558 34.31 -10.52 7.47
CA LEU A 558 34.59 -9.26 8.16
C LEU A 558 33.37 -8.81 8.96
N LEU A 559 32.20 -8.87 8.33
CA LEU A 559 30.94 -8.49 8.95
C LEU A 559 30.59 -9.37 10.16
N GLU A 560 30.72 -10.69 10.04
CA GLU A 560 30.51 -11.64 11.15
C GLU A 560 31.45 -11.36 12.33
N LEU A 561 32.71 -11.00 12.06
CA LEU A 561 33.69 -10.64 13.10
C LEU A 561 33.31 -9.34 13.81
N LEU A 562 32.89 -8.32 13.05
CA LEU A 562 32.40 -7.05 13.61
C LEU A 562 31.17 -7.27 14.50
N ILE A 563 30.16 -8.00 14.02
CA ILE A 563 28.95 -8.32 14.80
C ILE A 563 29.32 -9.03 16.10
N LYS A 564 30.18 -10.05 16.03
CA LYS A 564 30.64 -10.79 17.20
C LYS A 564 31.36 -9.89 18.22
N ALA A 565 32.23 -8.99 17.76
CA ALA A 565 32.94 -8.05 18.62
C ALA A 565 31.98 -7.08 19.32
N PHE A 566 31.00 -6.55 18.59
CA PHE A 566 29.97 -5.66 19.12
C PHE A 566 29.08 -6.34 20.17
N SER A 567 28.65 -7.58 19.91
CA SER A 567 27.80 -8.36 20.83
C SER A 567 28.58 -8.74 22.10
N THR A 568 29.80 -9.26 21.94
CA THR A 568 30.62 -9.77 23.06
C THR A 568 31.03 -8.66 24.04
N HIS A 569 31.42 -7.50 23.51
CA HIS A 569 31.98 -6.41 24.32
C HIS A 569 30.97 -5.29 24.62
N GLY A 570 29.72 -5.40 24.15
CA GLY A 570 28.68 -4.40 24.41
C GLY A 570 29.05 -3.00 23.88
N LEU A 571 29.72 -2.95 22.72
CA LEU A 571 30.40 -1.74 22.21
C LEU A 571 29.47 -0.55 21.94
N ILE A 572 28.15 -0.78 21.87
CA ILE A 572 27.14 0.27 21.67
C ILE A 572 27.12 1.29 22.83
N VAL A 573 27.54 0.89 24.03
CA VAL A 573 27.48 1.73 25.25
C VAL A 573 28.84 2.40 25.56
N MET A 574 29.89 2.06 24.81
CA MET A 574 31.25 2.54 25.06
C MET A 574 31.56 3.84 24.31
N ASP A 575 32.53 4.61 24.78
CA ASP A 575 32.99 5.80 24.06
C ASP A 575 33.66 5.42 22.72
N PRO A 576 33.67 6.34 21.74
CA PRO A 576 34.14 6.01 20.40
C PRO A 576 35.63 5.59 20.33
N VAL A 577 36.47 6.10 21.24
CA VAL A 577 37.91 5.79 21.29
C VAL A 577 38.13 4.34 21.74
N ASN A 578 37.43 3.94 22.80
CA ASN A 578 37.48 2.58 23.32
C ASN A 578 36.89 1.57 22.33
N THR A 579 35.76 1.91 21.69
CA THR A 579 35.16 1.06 20.65
C THR A 579 36.13 0.82 19.50
N ALA A 580 36.79 1.87 18.99
CA ALA A 580 37.74 1.74 17.89
C ALA A 580 38.99 0.91 18.28
N SER A 581 39.50 1.08 19.51
CA SER A 581 40.62 0.29 20.03
C SER A 581 40.28 -1.21 20.12
N ILE A 582 39.08 -1.55 20.61
CA ILE A 582 38.65 -2.94 20.73
C ILE A 582 38.43 -3.56 19.36
N LEU A 583 37.79 -2.84 18.44
CA LEU A 583 37.57 -3.32 17.07
C LEU A 583 38.89 -3.60 16.35
N ARG A 584 39.87 -2.69 16.47
CA ARG A 584 41.21 -2.90 15.93
C ARG A 584 41.83 -4.19 16.47
N GLN A 585 41.78 -4.41 17.78
CA GLN A 585 42.35 -5.61 18.40
C GLN A 585 41.68 -6.90 17.91
N GLU A 586 40.35 -6.91 17.79
CA GLU A 586 39.60 -8.08 17.31
C GLU A 586 39.83 -8.33 15.81
N LEU A 587 39.94 -7.28 14.99
CA LEU A 587 40.28 -7.38 13.57
C LEU A 587 41.69 -7.96 13.36
N GLU A 588 42.68 -7.46 14.08
CA GLU A 588 44.06 -7.95 14.04
C GLU A 588 44.15 -9.43 14.47
N LYS A 589 43.44 -9.82 15.54
CA LYS A 589 43.31 -11.24 15.94
C LYS A 589 42.66 -12.09 14.85
N GLY A 590 41.70 -11.53 14.11
CA GLY A 590 41.05 -12.16 12.97
C GLY A 590 41.91 -12.31 11.72
N GLY A 591 43.14 -11.77 11.74
CA GLY A 591 44.08 -11.78 10.62
C GLY A 591 43.90 -10.62 9.63
N TYR A 592 43.12 -9.61 10.01
CA TYR A 592 42.92 -8.38 9.21
C TYR A 592 43.95 -7.32 9.60
N GLU A 593 44.48 -6.59 8.62
CA GLU A 593 45.40 -5.47 8.88
C GLU A 593 44.63 -4.14 8.80
N VAL A 594 44.63 -3.38 9.90
CA VAL A 594 44.01 -2.05 9.98
C VAL A 594 45.03 -0.99 9.53
N LEU A 595 44.78 -0.36 8.38
CA LEU A 595 45.69 0.59 7.74
C LEU A 595 45.67 1.98 8.38
N SER A 596 44.46 2.49 8.58
CA SER A 596 44.21 3.81 9.13
C SER A 596 42.96 3.76 9.99
N MET A 597 42.95 4.65 10.96
CA MET A 597 41.82 4.88 11.86
C MET A 597 41.74 6.39 12.03
N GLU A 598 40.79 7.00 11.34
CA GLU A 598 40.63 8.45 11.29
C GLU A 598 39.34 8.83 12.01
N PRO A 599 39.34 9.90 12.83
CA PRO A 599 38.10 10.42 13.37
C PRO A 599 37.19 10.86 12.22
N GLU A 600 35.91 10.53 12.32
CA GLU A 600 34.89 10.96 11.37
C GLU A 600 34.79 12.50 11.35
N THR A 601 34.28 13.07 10.26
CA THR A 601 34.22 14.52 9.99
C THR A 601 33.58 15.39 11.08
N GLU A 602 32.76 14.82 11.97
CA GLU A 602 32.16 15.52 13.13
C GLU A 602 32.69 15.01 14.48
N GLU A 603 33.79 14.23 14.48
CA GLU A 603 34.42 13.60 15.65
C GLU A 603 33.50 12.69 16.48
N ARG A 604 32.43 12.17 15.84
CA ARG A 604 31.43 11.31 16.50
C ARG A 604 31.95 9.88 16.73
N GLY A 605 32.93 9.47 15.94
CA GLY A 605 33.64 8.21 16.09
C GLY A 605 34.74 8.04 15.06
N TYR A 606 35.00 6.81 14.62
CA TYR A 606 36.15 6.48 13.78
C TYR A 606 35.76 5.68 12.54
N ASP A 607 36.38 6.05 11.42
CA ASP A 607 36.39 5.26 10.18
C ASP A 607 37.68 4.44 10.12
N MET A 608 37.57 3.18 9.69
CA MET A 608 38.70 2.24 9.61
C MET A 608 38.88 1.71 8.19
N GLU A 609 40.09 1.80 7.64
CA GLU A 609 40.44 1.05 6.43
C GLU A 609 41.09 -0.29 6.79
N VAL A 610 40.57 -1.38 6.22
CA VAL A 610 40.99 -2.74 6.54
C VAL A 610 41.41 -3.52 5.29
N TRP A 611 42.56 -4.18 5.33
CA TRP A 611 42.97 -5.17 4.31
C TRP A 611 42.35 -6.53 4.56
N LEU A 612 41.90 -7.17 3.48
CA LEU A 612 41.40 -8.54 3.54
C LEU A 612 42.55 -9.58 3.57
N PRO A 613 42.52 -10.56 4.49
CA PRO A 613 43.59 -11.55 4.68
C PRO A 613 43.85 -12.42 3.45
N ALA A 614 42.83 -12.62 2.60
CA ALA A 614 42.88 -13.59 1.52
C ALA A 614 43.68 -13.11 0.30
N ASN A 615 43.74 -11.80 0.03
CA ASN A 615 44.21 -11.30 -1.27
C ASN A 615 45.21 -10.13 -1.23
N GLY A 616 45.49 -9.50 -0.08
CA GLY A 616 46.49 -8.41 0.05
C GLY A 616 46.35 -7.20 -0.90
N HIS A 617 45.25 -7.15 -1.70
CA HIS A 617 45.00 -6.18 -2.77
C HIS A 617 43.56 -5.61 -2.76
N THR A 618 42.72 -5.98 -1.79
CA THR A 618 41.38 -5.42 -1.60
C THR A 618 41.27 -4.72 -0.24
N ARG A 619 40.94 -3.43 -0.28
CA ARG A 619 40.64 -2.61 0.89
C ARG A 619 39.13 -2.49 1.07
N VAL A 620 38.69 -2.52 2.33
CA VAL A 620 37.30 -2.29 2.70
C VAL A 620 37.28 -1.22 3.79
N SER A 621 36.41 -0.22 3.62
CA SER A 621 36.20 0.81 4.63
C SER A 621 35.07 0.37 5.57
N VAL A 622 35.35 0.36 6.87
CA VAL A 622 34.37 0.16 7.94
C VAL A 622 34.14 1.53 8.58
N THR A 623 33.04 2.17 8.21
CA THR A 623 32.74 3.53 8.65
C THR A 623 31.94 3.57 9.94
N PHE A 624 32.05 4.67 10.69
CA PHE A 624 31.21 4.97 11.84
C PHE A 624 29.72 4.90 11.48
N ASP A 625 29.35 5.48 10.34
CA ASP A 625 27.97 5.49 9.82
C ASP A 625 27.46 4.08 9.55
N PHE A 626 28.29 3.18 9.04
CA PHE A 626 27.92 1.78 8.86
C PHE A 626 27.71 1.06 10.20
N LEU A 627 28.63 1.25 11.16
CA LEU A 627 28.53 0.61 12.49
C LEU A 627 27.34 1.14 13.31
N HIS A 628 26.90 2.37 13.04
CA HIS A 628 25.72 2.98 13.65
C HIS A 628 24.45 2.85 12.81
N SER A 629 24.57 2.30 11.60
CA SER A 629 23.46 2.05 10.69
C SER A 629 22.44 1.11 11.32
N MET A 630 21.20 1.31 10.90
CA MET A 630 20.10 0.47 11.35
C MET A 630 20.24 -0.97 10.83
N GLU A 631 20.86 -1.16 9.66
CA GLU A 631 21.17 -2.49 9.15
C GLU A 631 22.17 -3.27 10.01
N PHE A 632 23.22 -2.61 10.50
CA PHE A 632 24.20 -3.25 11.38
C PHE A 632 23.61 -3.56 12.76
N LYS A 633 22.81 -2.64 13.33
CA LYS A 633 22.08 -2.89 14.60
C LYS A 633 21.11 -4.05 14.49
N LYS A 634 20.40 -4.18 13.36
CA LYS A 634 19.48 -5.31 13.12
C LYS A 634 20.23 -6.64 12.96
N LEU A 635 21.38 -6.63 12.30
CA LEU A 635 22.26 -7.80 12.25
C LEU A 635 22.74 -8.20 13.65
N LEU A 636 23.04 -7.22 14.51
CA LEU A 636 23.39 -7.47 15.90
C LEU A 636 22.22 -8.05 16.71
N GLU A 637 21.02 -7.49 16.59
CA GLU A 637 19.81 -8.01 17.26
C GLU A 637 19.51 -9.46 16.82
N LEU A 638 19.54 -9.72 15.50
CA LEU A 638 19.35 -11.07 14.97
C LEU A 638 20.44 -12.03 15.47
N TYR A 639 21.69 -11.58 15.54
CA TYR A 639 22.79 -12.35 16.11
C TYR A 639 22.56 -12.65 17.59
N ASP A 640 22.18 -11.66 18.41
CA ASP A 640 21.92 -11.87 19.84
C ASP A 640 20.76 -12.86 20.07
N HIS A 641 19.71 -12.82 19.24
CA HIS A 641 18.63 -13.82 19.27
C HIS A 641 19.09 -15.24 18.88
N LEU A 642 20.22 -15.37 18.19
CA LEU A 642 20.87 -16.63 17.82
C LEU A 642 21.91 -17.08 18.86
N ALA A 643 21.92 -16.52 20.08
CA ALA A 643 22.88 -16.88 21.14
C ALA A 643 23.05 -18.40 21.35
N LEU A 644 21.97 -19.19 21.20
CA LEU A 644 22.00 -20.65 21.33
C LEU A 644 22.76 -21.37 20.21
N LEU A 645 23.08 -20.67 19.13
CA LEU A 645 23.84 -21.13 17.98
C LEU A 645 25.24 -20.49 17.91
N HIS A 646 25.69 -19.78 18.96
CA HIS A 646 27.03 -19.18 18.97
C HIS A 646 28.11 -20.16 19.42
N THR A 647 27.73 -21.14 20.23
CA THR A 647 28.66 -22.11 20.82
C THR A 647 28.38 -23.51 20.29
N PRO A 648 29.16 -24.00 19.31
CA PRO A 648 29.16 -25.42 18.98
C PRO A 648 29.76 -26.24 20.15
N PRO A 649 29.54 -27.57 20.18
CA PRO A 649 28.87 -28.39 19.17
C PRO A 649 27.34 -28.41 19.26
N TYR A 650 26.68 -28.59 18.11
CA TYR A 650 25.26 -28.94 18.00
C TYR A 650 25.12 -30.46 17.91
N ILE A 651 24.37 -31.05 18.83
CA ILE A 651 24.30 -32.51 18.95
C ILE A 651 22.88 -32.97 18.60
N VAL A 652 22.78 -33.93 17.68
CA VAL A 652 21.55 -34.63 17.34
C VAL A 652 21.65 -36.08 17.80
N ARG A 653 20.85 -36.45 18.80
CA ARG A 653 20.76 -37.82 19.32
C ARG A 653 19.55 -38.55 18.74
N ASP A 654 19.81 -39.69 18.12
CA ASP A 654 18.81 -40.62 17.59
C ASP A 654 19.02 -42.00 18.24
N GLY A 655 18.39 -42.19 19.40
CA GLY A 655 18.61 -43.38 20.23
C GLY A 655 20.06 -43.52 20.69
N ALA A 656 20.79 -44.50 20.12
CA ALA A 656 22.19 -44.78 20.42
C ALA A 656 23.20 -44.06 19.49
N ASN A 657 22.73 -43.43 18.42
CA ASN A 657 23.58 -42.71 17.48
C ASN A 657 23.62 -41.21 17.82
N GLU A 658 24.82 -40.65 17.86
CA GLU A 658 25.05 -39.23 18.13
C GLU A 658 25.79 -38.61 16.94
N SER A 659 25.22 -37.55 16.38
CA SER A 659 25.81 -36.75 15.30
C SER A 659 26.14 -35.36 15.81
N THR A 660 27.35 -34.88 15.53
CA THR A 660 27.88 -33.62 16.05
C THR A 660 28.18 -32.66 14.90
N PHE A 661 27.77 -31.40 15.04
CA PHE A 661 27.95 -30.36 14.04
C PHE A 661 28.61 -29.13 14.66
N GLU A 662 29.53 -28.52 13.93
CA GLU A 662 30.23 -27.29 14.34
C GLU A 662 29.63 -26.03 13.71
N ASP A 663 28.89 -26.17 12.60
CA ASP A 663 28.35 -25.06 11.82
C ASP A 663 26.80 -25.11 11.78
N PRO A 664 26.09 -24.01 12.14
CA PRO A 664 24.63 -23.97 12.16
C PRO A 664 23.97 -24.31 10.82
N LYS A 665 24.59 -23.93 9.70
CA LYS A 665 24.04 -24.18 8.36
C LYS A 665 24.06 -25.68 8.05
N THR A 666 25.18 -26.35 8.30
CA THR A 666 25.27 -27.82 8.14
C THR A 666 24.34 -28.56 9.09
N PHE A 667 24.18 -28.07 10.32
CA PHE A 667 23.25 -28.61 11.31
C PHE A 667 21.78 -28.54 10.84
N PHE A 668 21.30 -27.36 10.44
CA PHE A 668 19.92 -27.22 9.95
C PHE A 668 19.70 -28.00 8.64
N GLN A 669 20.68 -28.02 7.74
CA GLN A 669 20.59 -28.82 6.52
C GLN A 669 20.44 -30.31 6.81
N TYR A 670 21.25 -30.85 7.74
CA TYR A 670 21.12 -32.24 8.17
C TYR A 670 19.73 -32.54 8.76
N LEU A 671 19.21 -31.67 9.62
CA LEU A 671 17.88 -31.84 10.20
C LEU A 671 16.78 -31.90 9.13
N MET A 672 16.87 -31.03 8.12
CA MET A 672 15.92 -31.01 7.00
C MET A 672 16.02 -32.26 6.13
N ASP A 673 17.24 -32.69 5.78
CA ASP A 673 17.45 -33.86 4.94
C ASP A 673 17.00 -35.15 5.64
N GLU A 674 17.28 -35.27 6.94
CA GLU A 674 16.78 -36.37 7.76
C GLU A 674 15.27 -36.37 7.88
N ALA A 675 14.65 -35.21 8.11
CA ALA A 675 13.20 -35.10 8.18
C ALA A 675 12.52 -35.49 6.86
N ARG A 676 13.19 -35.25 5.73
CA ARG A 676 12.73 -35.64 4.38
C ARG A 676 12.79 -37.14 4.13
N LYS A 677 13.61 -37.91 4.85
CA LYS A 677 13.71 -39.36 4.65
C LYS A 677 12.37 -40.05 4.90
N GLY A 678 11.95 -40.88 3.94
CA GLY A 678 10.68 -41.61 3.99
C GLY A 678 9.43 -40.74 3.78
N LEU A 679 9.59 -39.49 3.32
CA LEU A 679 8.49 -38.67 2.83
C LEU A 679 8.38 -38.78 1.31
N THR A 680 7.15 -38.87 0.82
CA THR A 680 6.86 -38.54 -0.58
C THR A 680 6.32 -37.13 -0.62
N ILE A 681 7.13 -36.20 -1.12
CA ILE A 681 6.78 -34.79 -1.26
C ILE A 681 6.44 -34.55 -2.73
N GLN A 682 5.20 -34.14 -2.99
CA GLN A 682 4.77 -33.66 -4.30
C GLN A 682 4.52 -32.16 -4.19
N ARG A 683 5.18 -31.39 -5.05
CA ARG A 683 4.91 -29.96 -5.22
C ARG A 683 3.87 -29.81 -6.33
N TYR A 684 2.79 -29.10 -6.07
CA TYR A 684 1.78 -28.79 -7.10
C TYR A 684 2.25 -27.60 -7.93
N LYS A 685 2.16 -27.73 -9.26
CA LYS A 685 2.44 -26.61 -10.18
C LYS A 685 1.17 -25.97 -10.72
N GLY A 686 0.11 -26.75 -10.88
CA GLY A 686 -1.19 -26.27 -11.32
C GLY A 686 -2.34 -27.02 -10.67
N LEU A 687 -3.51 -26.39 -10.63
CA LEU A 687 -4.73 -26.93 -10.04
C LEU A 687 -5.21 -28.20 -10.75
N GLY A 688 -4.87 -28.35 -12.04
CA GLY A 688 -5.19 -29.54 -12.84
C GLY A 688 -4.45 -30.81 -12.41
N GLU A 689 -3.39 -30.70 -11.59
CA GLU A 689 -2.67 -31.85 -11.04
C GLU A 689 -3.37 -32.45 -9.81
N MET A 690 -4.36 -31.74 -9.27
CA MET A 690 -5.15 -32.18 -8.11
C MET A 690 -6.38 -32.95 -8.57
N ASN A 691 -6.59 -34.13 -7.97
CA ASN A 691 -7.85 -34.85 -8.16
C ASN A 691 -9.02 -34.06 -7.52
N PRO A 692 -10.27 -34.26 -7.99
CA PRO A 692 -11.44 -33.52 -7.48
C PRO A 692 -11.59 -33.53 -5.96
N ASP A 693 -11.36 -34.68 -5.32
CA ASP A 693 -11.46 -34.81 -3.86
C ASP A 693 -10.37 -34.00 -3.13
N GLN A 694 -9.15 -33.98 -3.67
CA GLN A 694 -8.05 -33.20 -3.11
C GLN A 694 -8.34 -31.70 -3.22
N LEU A 695 -8.87 -31.26 -4.37
CA LEU A 695 -9.25 -29.88 -4.59
C LEU A 695 -10.37 -29.44 -3.63
N TRP A 696 -11.35 -30.32 -3.40
CA TRP A 696 -12.39 -30.10 -2.41
C TRP A 696 -11.82 -29.94 -1.00
N GLU A 697 -11.06 -30.92 -0.52
CA GLU A 697 -10.57 -30.95 0.86
C GLU A 697 -9.64 -29.78 1.21
N THR A 698 -8.91 -29.27 0.23
CA THR A 698 -7.88 -28.26 0.44
C THR A 698 -8.36 -26.84 0.14
N THR A 699 -9.07 -26.64 -0.97
CA THR A 699 -9.25 -25.31 -1.56
C THR A 699 -10.73 -24.89 -1.63
N MET A 700 -11.66 -25.82 -1.80
CA MET A 700 -13.08 -25.50 -2.03
C MET A 700 -13.97 -25.66 -0.79
N ASN A 701 -13.63 -26.57 0.13
CA ASN A 701 -14.42 -26.84 1.33
C ASN A 701 -14.41 -25.63 2.30
N PRO A 702 -15.56 -25.01 2.60
CA PRO A 702 -15.65 -23.87 3.51
C PRO A 702 -15.06 -24.08 4.91
N GLU A 703 -15.04 -25.30 5.42
CA GLU A 703 -14.52 -25.63 6.76
C GLU A 703 -13.00 -25.69 6.83
N LYS A 704 -12.33 -25.96 5.70
CA LYS A 704 -10.88 -26.23 5.63
C LYS A 704 -10.11 -25.19 4.83
N ARG A 705 -10.75 -24.54 3.85
CA ARG A 705 -10.09 -23.64 2.91
C ARG A 705 -9.62 -22.36 3.57
N THR A 706 -8.73 -21.66 2.87
CA THR A 706 -8.34 -20.29 3.20
C THR A 706 -8.52 -19.43 1.97
N LEU A 707 -9.16 -18.28 2.16
CA LEU A 707 -9.41 -17.30 1.11
C LEU A 707 -8.80 -15.97 1.53
N LEU A 708 -8.14 -15.29 0.61
CA LEU A 708 -7.76 -13.90 0.78
C LEU A 708 -8.91 -13.01 0.31
N GLN A 709 -9.44 -12.17 1.19
CA GLN A 709 -10.45 -11.19 0.81
C GLN A 709 -9.75 -9.96 0.20
N VAL A 710 -10.12 -9.60 -1.03
CA VAL A 710 -9.56 -8.42 -1.70
C VAL A 710 -10.21 -7.17 -1.13
N ARG A 711 -9.40 -6.16 -0.80
CA ARG A 711 -9.86 -4.85 -0.31
C ARG A 711 -9.16 -3.73 -1.06
N ILE A 712 -9.85 -2.60 -1.21
CA ILE A 712 -9.25 -1.36 -1.71
C ILE A 712 -8.94 -0.50 -0.49
N GLU A 713 -7.70 -0.54 -0.03
CA GLU A 713 -7.25 0.32 1.08
C GLU A 713 -7.10 1.76 0.62
N ASP A 714 -6.44 1.94 -0.52
CA ASP A 714 -6.26 3.22 -1.19
C ASP A 714 -6.58 3.10 -2.68
N GLN A 715 -7.64 3.78 -3.11
CA GLN A 715 -8.10 3.78 -4.50
C GLN A 715 -7.08 4.38 -5.46
N TYR A 716 -6.28 5.35 -5.00
CA TYR A 716 -5.29 6.03 -5.81
C TYR A 716 -4.04 5.17 -5.99
N LEU A 717 -3.51 4.52 -4.93
CA LEU A 717 -2.38 3.59 -5.12
C LEU A 717 -2.76 2.45 -6.03
N ALA A 718 -3.93 1.85 -5.77
CA ALA A 718 -4.43 0.77 -6.61
C ALA A 718 -4.50 1.24 -8.06
N ASP A 719 -5.05 2.43 -8.31
CA ASP A 719 -5.14 3.02 -9.63
C ASP A 719 -3.77 3.34 -10.28
N GLU A 720 -2.83 3.95 -9.56
CA GLU A 720 -1.47 4.24 -10.05
C GLU A 720 -0.73 2.94 -10.38
N LEU A 721 -0.87 1.93 -9.52
CA LEU A 721 -0.28 0.61 -9.70
C LEU A 721 -0.89 -0.11 -10.90
N PHE A 722 -2.22 -0.14 -11.04
CA PHE A 722 -2.87 -0.71 -12.23
C PHE A 722 -2.51 0.07 -13.50
N THR A 723 -2.48 1.40 -13.49
CA THR A 723 -2.07 2.18 -14.66
C THR A 723 -0.60 1.96 -15.01
N THR A 724 0.30 1.82 -14.02
CA THR A 724 1.73 1.57 -14.26
C THR A 724 1.96 0.14 -14.79
N LEU A 725 1.34 -0.86 -14.17
CA LEU A 725 1.53 -2.26 -14.52
C LEU A 725 0.73 -2.67 -15.76
N MET A 726 -0.49 -2.15 -15.93
CA MET A 726 -1.43 -2.60 -16.98
C MET A 726 -1.66 -1.56 -18.08
N GLY A 727 -1.18 -0.32 -17.94
CA GLY A 727 -1.34 0.75 -18.93
C GLY A 727 -0.38 0.68 -20.13
N ASP A 728 -0.44 1.68 -21.01
CA ASP A 728 0.24 1.66 -22.31
C ASP A 728 1.71 2.01 -22.30
N LYS A 729 2.18 2.81 -21.35
CA LYS A 729 3.59 3.18 -21.26
C LYS A 729 4.45 2.04 -20.73
N VAL A 730 5.59 1.80 -21.39
CA VAL A 730 6.50 0.70 -21.08
C VAL A 730 7.55 1.11 -20.06
N GLU A 731 8.05 2.34 -20.13
CA GLU A 731 9.13 2.85 -19.30
C GLU A 731 8.77 2.85 -17.81
N PRO A 732 7.61 3.39 -17.36
CA PRO A 732 7.25 3.41 -15.94
C PRO A 732 7.13 1.99 -15.36
N ARG A 733 6.63 1.06 -16.18
CA ARG A 733 6.53 -0.36 -15.81
C ARG A 733 7.91 -0.99 -15.65
N ARG A 734 8.82 -0.72 -16.60
CA ARG A 734 10.19 -1.23 -16.55
C ARG A 734 10.93 -0.70 -15.31
N ASP A 735 10.81 0.58 -15.02
CA ASP A 735 11.44 1.20 -13.86
C ASP A 735 10.86 0.63 -12.56
N PHE A 736 9.54 0.42 -12.49
CA PHE A 736 8.90 -0.28 -11.37
C PHE A 736 9.46 -1.69 -11.20
N ILE A 737 9.59 -2.47 -12.28
CA ILE A 737 10.17 -3.82 -12.23
C ILE A 737 11.62 -3.76 -11.74
N GLN A 738 12.45 -2.87 -12.29
CA GLN A 738 13.86 -2.75 -11.92
C GLN A 738 14.05 -2.36 -10.45
N PHE A 739 13.23 -1.43 -9.95
CA PHE A 739 13.25 -1.00 -8.56
C PHE A 739 12.86 -2.14 -7.60
N ASN A 740 11.79 -2.86 -7.90
CA ASN A 740 11.26 -3.91 -7.01
C ASN A 740 11.90 -5.30 -7.22
N ALA A 741 12.65 -5.51 -8.30
CA ALA A 741 13.25 -6.82 -8.62
C ALA A 741 14.28 -7.29 -7.58
N LEU A 742 14.90 -6.37 -6.84
CA LEU A 742 15.87 -6.71 -5.79
C LEU A 742 15.19 -7.11 -4.47
N ASP A 743 13.98 -6.58 -4.23
CA ASP A 743 13.19 -6.87 -3.03
C ASP A 743 12.40 -8.20 -3.16
N PHE A 744 12.02 -8.57 -4.38
CA PHE A 744 11.32 -9.82 -4.68
C PHE A 744 12.29 -10.89 -5.24
N ARG A 745 13.12 -11.48 -4.36
CA ARG A 745 13.84 -12.74 -4.65
C ARG A 745 13.01 -14.01 -4.40
N GLU A 746 11.74 -13.87 -4.00
CA GLU A 746 10.77 -14.97 -3.88
C GLU A 746 9.97 -15.21 -5.19
N LEU A 747 10.47 -14.77 -6.34
CA LEU A 747 9.97 -15.28 -7.62
C LEU A 747 10.69 -16.58 -7.94
N ASP A 748 10.16 -17.66 -7.38
CA ASP A 748 10.52 -19.03 -7.72
C ASP A 748 10.31 -19.23 -9.23
N ILE A 749 11.40 -19.33 -9.98
CA ILE A 749 11.43 -19.85 -11.36
C ILE A 749 11.55 -21.37 -11.32
#